data_AF-A0A819EF84-F1
#
_entry.id   AF-A0A819EF84-F1
#
_cell.length_a   1.000
_cell.length_b   1.000
_cell.length_c   1.000
_cell.angle_alpha   90.00
_cell.angle_beta   90.00
_cell.angle_gamma   90.00
#
_symmetry.space_group_name_H-M   'P 1'
#
loop_
_entity.id
_entity.type
_entity.pdbx_description
1 polymer ?
#
loop_
_entity_poly.entity_id
_entity_poly.type
_entity_poly.pdbx_seq_one_letter_code
_entity_poly.pdbx_strand_id
1 'polypeptide(L)'
;MNEILLVQAQNGRDSPSFFIQLLQYNNTQTSSQCFINYPNSSQNYYIYTVAVGKKPNKNQIQFFFAGEWINGSSRPFIGIAKYNLTNDLSDSSNSCANSFSYSIQYLDNYEHQEYYVIGVEPKGLLAYGFANEFVTIFDSQNVSILESWNSNLTWSNSSFKPCAVEISDNFGIIAGFVQNGLEERVKYSPIIYLLNFNSSNRHPIVVDQYIPIATPGTWQDLLTYSNVNIYSSKNSMSISINSRGNVLVGMPFINRVFLLSVNISDPRKLTYISRNTGGRSLGNGKSVAWLNDGNMTAILVNTYSLTYQWSSSKIYFYDMISSNYNSNSTPLSVFPNYHQLVPDSFSFTFLNIISSSTSLTLMDDKGNLLIFYPTPPGFFPSITDTGSVPLITSKEACLPGMYKDQYGINDCILCPTGTKNPGYSSIKCMLCANGSFCSLGSVDEIPQSALETVVQVIAYLKSPEIMVCFAYSFSDIFYRQYPYETSSGSYFDCEESIRNAKFETGLQSLAIPRSHTETPMFECTLEIPSAFDYVSGVHQISNSIDKTKIDIDNLTCKTSIDSYEECYKYATELVPYKYVGVGIETIMLLRLKLKAVNQPLLNSSLYWNEEDRFKPFNNLMSSRNECQILYCGAHEAGTDGLEFIKQYENCHVWFLEPVAQFYDKLIHSRRILRQLETVKHHMYNIGLSNKNELIDITAKDIRKSQALTLVGKHENKNDIGNNLKYKLILRDVAEILFEFHILLKISNSIIIGELNLLHINCEGCEYDVIERLIKKNLIKYIRIIQFGSHRPLAIRSSINRRYCCLQQMLSMTHHLEFGIPWAWERWLRNDLVEKK
;
A
#
# COMPACT_ATOMS: atom_id res chain seq x y z
N MET A 1 15.61 33.45 -10.42
CA MET A 1 16.93 32.84 -10.75
C MET A 1 16.65 31.55 -11.54
N ASN A 2 17.63 30.87 -12.13
CA ASN A 2 17.39 29.52 -12.69
C ASN A 2 17.22 28.57 -11.50
N GLU A 3 15.99 28.44 -11.00
CA GLU A 3 15.74 27.92 -9.65
C GLU A 3 15.62 26.39 -9.60
N ILE A 4 15.34 25.73 -10.73
CA ILE A 4 15.25 24.27 -10.76
C ILE A 4 15.69 23.75 -12.12
N LEU A 5 16.79 23.01 -12.13
CA LEU A 5 17.10 22.03 -13.17
C LEU A 5 16.70 20.67 -12.61
N LEU A 6 15.61 20.10 -13.12
CA LEU A 6 15.26 18.72 -12.82
C LEU A 6 15.73 17.85 -13.99
N VAL A 7 16.54 16.85 -13.68
CA VAL A 7 17.04 15.89 -14.65
C VAL A 7 16.70 14.49 -14.17
N GLN A 8 16.06 13.71 -15.04
CA GLN A 8 15.83 12.30 -14.84
C GLN A 8 16.37 11.54 -16.06
N ALA A 9 17.13 10.48 -15.81
CA ALA A 9 17.47 9.54 -16.85
C ALA A 9 16.34 8.53 -17.02
N GLN A 10 15.94 8.29 -18.26
CA GLN A 10 15.02 7.22 -18.65
C GLN A 10 15.79 6.23 -19.50
N ASN A 11 16.06 5.05 -18.95
CA ASN A 11 16.66 3.96 -19.69
C ASN A 11 15.59 3.31 -20.58
N GLY A 12 15.51 3.73 -21.84
CA GLY A 12 14.65 3.14 -22.84
C GLY A 12 15.25 1.87 -23.44
N ARG A 13 14.44 1.14 -24.23
CA ARG A 13 14.90 -0.06 -24.96
C ARG A 13 15.98 0.27 -26.00
N ASP A 14 15.90 1.45 -26.61
CA ASP A 14 16.76 1.84 -27.73
C ASP A 14 17.95 2.70 -27.29
N SER A 15 17.72 3.66 -26.41
CA SER A 15 18.79 4.48 -25.84
C SER A 15 18.32 5.13 -24.53
N PRO A 16 19.25 5.46 -23.62
CA PRO A 16 18.91 6.31 -22.51
C PRO A 16 18.57 7.71 -23.03
N SER A 17 17.55 8.32 -22.43
CA SER A 17 17.20 9.71 -22.64
C SER A 17 17.23 10.46 -21.33
N PHE A 18 17.44 11.77 -21.41
CA PHE A 18 17.31 12.67 -20.29
C PHE A 18 16.02 13.45 -20.44
N PHE A 19 15.14 13.30 -19.47
CA PHE A 19 14.07 14.25 -19.24
C PHE A 19 14.65 15.43 -18.47
N ILE A 20 14.60 16.60 -19.08
CA ILE A 20 15.12 17.85 -18.53
C ILE A 20 13.95 18.84 -18.45
N GLN A 21 13.67 19.29 -17.23
CA GLN A 21 12.79 20.42 -17.01
C GLN A 21 13.65 21.63 -16.64
N LEU A 22 13.65 22.62 -17.54
CA LEU A 22 14.18 23.95 -17.26
C LEU A 22 13.02 24.83 -16.77
N LEU A 23 13.18 25.47 -15.63
CA LEU A 23 12.23 26.46 -15.12
C LEU A 23 12.92 27.83 -15.07
N GLN A 24 12.66 28.65 -16.09
CA GLN A 24 12.94 30.08 -16.01
C GLN A 24 11.78 30.79 -15.30
N TYR A 25 12.13 31.64 -14.35
CA TYR A 25 11.21 32.25 -13.38
C TYR A 25 10.55 33.52 -13.93
N ASN A 26 9.72 33.40 -14.97
CA ASN A 26 8.78 34.45 -15.31
C ASN A 26 7.42 33.82 -15.64
N ASN A 27 6.41 34.13 -14.84
CA ASN A 27 5.07 33.51 -14.71
C ASN A 27 4.19 33.45 -15.99
N THR A 28 4.77 33.68 -17.16
CA THR A 28 4.05 33.77 -18.44
C THR A 28 4.65 32.88 -19.54
N GLN A 29 5.83 32.27 -19.33
CA GLN A 29 6.45 31.43 -20.35
C GLN A 29 6.22 29.95 -20.06
N THR A 30 5.73 29.26 -21.09
CA THR A 30 5.67 27.80 -21.18
C THR A 30 7.01 27.22 -20.76
N SER A 31 7.06 26.51 -19.64
CA SER A 31 8.29 25.86 -19.24
C SER A 31 8.74 24.92 -20.36
N SER A 32 10.01 24.96 -20.73
CA SER A 32 10.53 24.07 -21.77
C SER A 32 10.82 22.71 -21.13
N GLN A 33 9.90 21.77 -21.32
CA GLN A 33 10.15 20.35 -21.13
C GLN A 33 10.94 19.83 -22.31
N CYS A 34 12.03 19.13 -21.99
CA CYS A 34 12.97 18.69 -23.00
C CYS A 34 13.30 17.23 -22.78
N PHE A 35 12.90 16.40 -23.73
CA PHE A 35 13.38 15.03 -23.85
C PHE A 35 14.55 15.04 -24.80
N ILE A 36 15.73 14.69 -24.29
CA ILE A 36 16.96 14.68 -25.06
C ILE A 36 17.48 13.26 -25.07
N ASN A 37 17.47 12.64 -26.24
CA ASN A 37 18.12 11.35 -26.42
C ASN A 37 19.62 11.53 -26.23
N TYR A 38 20.25 10.57 -25.56
CA TYR A 38 21.69 10.57 -25.46
C TYR A 38 22.29 10.47 -26.88
N PRO A 39 23.23 11.37 -27.28
CA PRO A 39 23.62 11.57 -28.68
C PRO A 39 24.33 10.37 -29.32
N ASN A 40 24.64 9.31 -28.57
CA ASN A 40 25.30 8.12 -29.09
C ASN A 40 24.29 6.95 -29.11
N SER A 41 23.49 6.89 -30.17
CA SER A 41 22.29 6.06 -30.38
C SER A 41 22.52 4.55 -30.47
N SER A 42 23.65 4.03 -29.97
CA SER A 42 23.83 2.58 -29.84
C SER A 42 23.13 2.10 -28.57
N GLN A 43 22.41 0.98 -28.63
CA GLN A 43 21.61 0.33 -27.56
C GLN A 43 22.40 -0.15 -26.33
N ASN A 44 23.54 0.48 -26.06
CA ASN A 44 24.61 -0.08 -25.25
C ASN A 44 24.88 0.74 -24.00
N TYR A 45 24.04 1.71 -23.62
CA TYR A 45 24.27 2.54 -22.45
C TYR A 45 23.12 2.39 -21.46
N TYR A 46 23.45 2.30 -20.17
CA TYR A 46 22.49 2.32 -19.09
C TYR A 46 22.93 3.33 -18.03
N ILE A 47 22.06 4.28 -17.71
CA ILE A 47 22.34 5.33 -16.74
C ILE A 47 21.84 4.89 -15.37
N TYR A 48 22.73 4.84 -14.39
CA TYR A 48 22.39 4.51 -13.01
C TYR A 48 21.87 5.72 -12.24
N THR A 49 22.50 6.87 -12.44
CA THR A 49 22.30 8.03 -11.58
C THR A 49 22.56 9.34 -12.32
N VAL A 50 21.91 10.40 -11.85
CA VAL A 50 22.01 11.76 -12.37
C VAL A 50 22.06 12.70 -11.18
N ALA A 51 22.89 13.74 -11.25
CA ALA A 51 23.00 14.73 -10.19
C ALA A 51 23.28 16.13 -10.74
N VAL A 52 22.81 17.12 -9.99
CA VAL A 52 22.93 18.54 -10.29
C VAL A 52 23.49 19.24 -9.06
N GLY A 53 24.40 20.20 -9.25
CA GLY A 53 24.85 21.05 -8.16
C GLY A 53 23.72 21.96 -7.66
N LYS A 54 23.56 22.12 -6.35
CA LYS A 54 22.48 22.91 -5.74
C LYS A 54 22.51 24.42 -6.05
N LYS A 55 23.67 24.94 -6.41
CA LYS A 55 23.96 26.35 -6.70
C LYS A 55 24.63 26.46 -8.08
N PRO A 56 23.98 25.99 -9.16
CA PRO A 56 24.61 25.95 -10.48
C PRO A 56 24.87 27.37 -10.99
N ASN A 57 25.86 27.51 -11.88
CA ASN A 57 26.14 28.79 -12.52
C ASN A 57 24.92 29.25 -13.36
N LYS A 58 24.49 30.50 -13.20
CA LYS A 58 23.33 31.05 -13.93
C LYS A 58 23.54 31.06 -15.45
N ASN A 59 24.78 31.15 -15.91
CA ASN A 59 25.12 31.27 -17.33
C ASN A 59 25.37 29.92 -18.01
N GLN A 60 25.47 28.83 -17.24
CA GLN A 60 25.79 27.50 -17.74
C GLN A 60 25.02 26.46 -16.94
N ILE A 61 24.07 25.83 -17.60
CA ILE A 61 23.31 24.72 -17.03
C ILE A 61 24.14 23.46 -17.26
N GLN A 62 24.45 22.73 -16.20
CA GLN A 62 25.14 21.45 -16.34
C GLN A 62 24.64 20.45 -15.32
N PHE A 63 24.65 19.19 -15.73
CA PHE A 63 24.38 18.05 -14.85
C PHE A 63 25.35 16.93 -15.15
N PHE A 64 25.53 16.08 -14.15
CA PHE A 64 26.39 14.91 -14.22
C PHE A 64 25.54 13.66 -14.25
N PHE A 65 26.05 12.63 -14.90
CA PHE A 65 25.41 11.33 -14.96
C PHE A 65 26.46 10.24 -14.89
N ALA A 66 26.09 9.08 -14.38
CA ALA A 66 26.96 7.92 -14.37
C ALA A 66 26.18 6.68 -14.76
N GLY A 67 26.86 5.76 -15.42
CA GLY A 67 26.24 4.61 -16.05
C GLY A 67 27.27 3.55 -16.43
N GLU A 68 26.81 2.60 -17.24
CA GLU A 68 27.65 1.58 -17.85
C GLU A 68 27.42 1.46 -19.35
N TRP A 69 28.46 1.03 -20.05
CA TRP A 69 28.38 0.58 -21.43
C TRP A 69 28.28 -0.96 -21.48
N ILE A 70 27.22 -1.51 -22.08
CA ILE A 70 26.81 -2.93 -21.94
C ILE A 70 27.32 -3.83 -23.10
N ASN A 71 27.93 -3.28 -24.14
CA ASN A 71 28.26 -4.08 -25.34
C ASN A 71 29.59 -4.84 -25.21
N GLY A 72 29.52 -6.12 -24.83
CA GLY A 72 30.65 -7.06 -24.86
C GLY A 72 31.63 -6.95 -23.67
N SER A 73 31.70 -5.80 -23.01
CA SER A 73 32.36 -5.64 -21.70
C SER A 73 31.66 -4.51 -20.94
N SER A 74 31.08 -4.79 -19.77
CA SER A 74 30.49 -3.74 -18.93
C SER A 74 31.60 -2.78 -18.50
N ARG A 75 31.48 -1.51 -18.91
CA ARG A 75 32.45 -0.46 -18.55
C ARG A 75 31.72 0.70 -17.88
N PRO A 76 31.98 0.98 -16.59
CA PRO A 76 31.40 2.13 -15.94
C PRO A 76 31.96 3.41 -16.56
N PHE A 77 31.15 4.46 -16.56
CA PHE A 77 31.57 5.78 -17.00
C PHE A 77 30.93 6.87 -16.14
N ILE A 78 31.55 8.03 -16.15
CA ILE A 78 30.99 9.28 -15.64
C ILE A 78 30.93 10.29 -16.78
N GLY A 79 29.84 11.03 -16.85
CA GLY A 79 29.57 11.99 -17.89
C GLY A 79 29.07 13.32 -17.36
N ILE A 80 29.20 14.33 -18.20
CA ILE A 80 28.65 15.66 -17.99
C ILE A 80 27.91 16.10 -19.25
N ALA A 81 26.78 16.74 -19.05
CA ALA A 81 26.04 17.43 -20.08
C ALA A 81 26.03 18.93 -19.75
N LYS A 82 26.46 19.76 -20.69
CA LYS A 82 26.51 21.23 -20.54
C LYS A 82 25.62 21.90 -21.57
N TYR A 83 24.89 22.91 -21.14
CA TYR A 83 24.08 23.79 -21.98
C TYR A 83 24.57 25.22 -21.77
N ASN A 84 25.09 25.81 -22.85
CA ASN A 84 25.58 27.19 -22.85
C ASN A 84 24.44 28.12 -23.27
N LEU A 85 24.06 29.03 -22.37
CA LEU A 85 22.97 29.99 -22.57
C LEU A 85 23.35 31.15 -23.53
N THR A 86 24.37 31.01 -24.38
CA THR A 86 25.15 32.19 -24.78
C THR A 86 24.58 33.08 -25.88
N ASN A 87 23.56 32.75 -26.72
CA ASN A 87 23.33 33.64 -27.89
C ASN A 87 21.95 33.81 -28.55
N ASP A 88 20.82 33.23 -28.13
CA ASP A 88 19.51 33.77 -28.57
C ASP A 88 18.34 33.12 -27.82
N LEU A 89 17.85 33.79 -26.77
CA LEU A 89 16.56 33.45 -26.15
C LEU A 89 15.37 33.95 -27.00
N SER A 90 15.61 34.64 -28.12
CA SER A 90 14.56 35.19 -28.97
C SER A 90 13.95 34.18 -29.94
N ASP A 91 14.61 33.05 -30.22
CA ASP A 91 14.02 32.00 -31.05
C ASP A 91 13.26 30.99 -30.18
N SER A 92 12.03 31.37 -29.80
CA SER A 92 11.12 30.61 -28.94
C SER A 92 10.65 29.28 -29.55
N SER A 93 11.19 28.87 -30.70
CA SER A 93 10.68 27.75 -31.51
C SER A 93 11.61 26.55 -31.60
N ASN A 94 12.88 26.64 -31.18
CA ASN A 94 13.87 25.61 -31.52
C ASN A 94 14.40 24.78 -30.35
N SER A 95 14.32 23.46 -30.58
CA SER A 95 14.39 22.33 -29.66
C SER A 95 15.64 22.25 -28.77
N CYS A 96 15.45 21.89 -27.50
CA CYS A 96 16.52 21.52 -26.57
C CYS A 96 17.51 20.46 -27.09
N ALA A 97 17.12 19.64 -28.07
CA ALA A 97 17.90 18.51 -28.55
C ALA A 97 19.31 18.89 -29.06
N ASN A 98 19.47 20.05 -29.70
CA ASN A 98 20.75 20.46 -30.30
C ASN A 98 21.63 21.29 -29.36
N SER A 99 21.21 21.52 -28.12
CA SER A 99 21.80 22.55 -27.27
C SER A 99 22.68 22.03 -26.14
N PHE A 100 22.69 20.71 -25.90
CA PHE A 100 23.56 20.11 -24.89
C PHE A 100 24.81 19.50 -25.53
N SER A 101 25.98 19.89 -25.04
CA SER A 101 27.24 19.18 -25.31
C SER A 101 27.45 18.11 -24.25
N TYR A 102 27.64 16.86 -24.68
CA TYR A 102 27.88 15.71 -23.81
C TYR A 102 29.34 15.32 -23.85
N SER A 103 29.90 14.95 -22.70
CA SER A 103 31.21 14.32 -22.62
C SER A 103 31.18 13.22 -21.57
N ILE A 104 31.84 12.11 -21.87
CA ILE A 104 31.97 10.95 -20.99
C ILE A 104 33.42 10.57 -20.81
N GLN A 105 33.74 10.00 -19.66
CA GLN A 105 35.04 9.42 -19.34
C GLN A 105 34.80 8.01 -18.81
N TYR A 106 35.44 7.04 -19.45
CA TYR A 106 35.34 5.63 -19.09
C TYR A 106 36.29 5.30 -17.94
N LEU A 107 35.87 4.31 -17.14
CA LEU A 107 36.62 3.77 -16.02
C LEU A 107 37.02 2.33 -16.37
N ASP A 108 37.92 2.19 -17.36
CA ASP A 108 38.25 0.91 -18.02
C ASP A 108 38.81 -0.19 -17.10
N ASN A 109 39.24 0.17 -15.87
CA ASN A 109 39.82 -0.77 -14.90
C ASN A 109 38.78 -1.44 -13.99
N TYR A 110 37.49 -1.16 -14.16
CA TYR A 110 36.45 -1.60 -13.24
C TYR A 110 35.32 -2.31 -13.98
N GLU A 111 34.75 -3.31 -13.31
CA GLU A 111 33.63 -4.08 -13.84
C GLU A 111 32.28 -3.39 -13.56
N HIS A 112 31.19 -4.05 -13.93
CA HIS A 112 29.82 -3.64 -13.65
C HIS A 112 29.61 -3.23 -12.18
N GLN A 113 29.06 -2.03 -11.94
CA GLN A 113 28.80 -1.53 -10.60
C GLN A 113 27.32 -1.19 -10.44
N GLU A 114 26.52 -2.12 -9.92
CA GLU A 114 25.09 -1.88 -9.66
C GLU A 114 24.81 -0.69 -8.73
N TYR A 115 25.73 -0.45 -7.79
CA TYR A 115 25.63 0.58 -6.76
C TYR A 115 26.57 1.73 -7.08
N TYR A 116 26.41 2.34 -8.25
CA TYR A 116 27.17 3.52 -8.62
C TYR A 116 26.34 4.80 -8.44
N VAL A 117 26.69 5.60 -7.43
CA VAL A 117 26.02 6.87 -7.11
C VAL A 117 26.98 8.05 -7.30
N ILE A 118 26.43 9.21 -7.69
CA ILE A 118 27.21 10.44 -7.85
C ILE A 118 26.71 11.54 -6.92
N GLY A 119 27.65 12.23 -6.28
CA GLY A 119 27.42 13.45 -5.51
C GLY A 119 28.09 14.61 -6.20
N VAL A 120 27.45 15.78 -6.21
CA VAL A 120 27.96 16.97 -6.92
C VAL A 120 28.13 18.10 -5.91
N GLU A 121 29.28 18.76 -5.94
CA GLU A 121 29.52 19.98 -5.14
C GLU A 121 28.40 21.00 -5.42
N PRO A 122 27.97 21.83 -4.45
CA PRO A 122 26.93 22.82 -4.68
C PRO A 122 27.13 23.67 -5.94
N LYS A 123 28.35 24.10 -6.25
CA LYS A 123 28.65 24.90 -7.47
C LYS A 123 28.71 24.09 -8.76
N GLY A 124 28.69 22.76 -8.66
CA GLY A 124 28.81 21.85 -9.78
C GLY A 124 30.19 21.85 -10.42
N LEU A 125 31.25 22.29 -9.73
CA LEU A 125 32.60 22.28 -10.29
C LEU A 125 33.17 20.86 -10.30
N LEU A 126 32.99 20.14 -9.20
CA LEU A 126 33.40 18.76 -9.03
C LEU A 126 32.19 17.84 -8.86
N ALA A 127 32.28 16.66 -9.47
CA ALA A 127 31.40 15.53 -9.20
C ALA A 127 32.22 14.37 -8.64
N TYR A 128 31.68 13.70 -7.65
CA TYR A 128 32.29 12.57 -6.98
C TYR A 128 31.46 11.33 -7.28
N GLY A 129 32.08 10.33 -7.87
CA GLY A 129 31.47 9.03 -8.12
C GLY A 129 31.86 8.04 -7.04
N PHE A 130 30.88 7.33 -6.47
CA PHE A 130 31.07 6.33 -5.43
C PHE A 130 30.47 5.01 -5.86
N ALA A 131 31.31 3.98 -5.94
CA ALA A 131 30.93 2.62 -6.26
C ALA A 131 31.47 1.65 -5.20
N ASN A 132 31.14 0.36 -5.33
CA ASN A 132 31.69 -0.68 -4.46
C ASN A 132 33.19 -0.89 -4.67
N GLU A 133 33.72 -0.74 -5.89
CA GLU A 133 35.15 -0.99 -6.17
C GLU A 133 36.01 0.27 -6.32
N PHE A 134 35.39 1.43 -6.57
CA PHE A 134 36.14 2.65 -6.80
C PHE A 134 35.46 3.91 -6.27
N VAL A 135 36.28 4.94 -6.12
CA VAL A 135 35.86 6.32 -5.96
C VAL A 135 36.53 7.14 -7.05
N THR A 136 35.81 8.10 -7.63
CA THR A 136 36.32 8.97 -8.69
C THR A 136 35.96 10.44 -8.44
N ILE A 137 36.83 11.34 -8.90
CA ILE A 137 36.61 12.79 -8.92
C ILE A 137 36.62 13.23 -10.38
N PHE A 138 35.53 13.84 -10.81
CA PHE A 138 35.37 14.40 -12.14
C PHE A 138 35.34 15.92 -12.08
N ASP A 139 36.16 16.56 -12.91
CA ASP A 139 36.24 18.01 -13.03
C ASP A 139 35.44 18.50 -14.22
N SER A 140 34.39 19.28 -13.95
CA SER A 140 33.57 19.87 -15.00
C SER A 140 34.32 20.85 -15.90
N GLN A 141 35.36 21.54 -15.41
CA GLN A 141 36.08 22.53 -16.19
C GLN A 141 36.95 21.87 -17.25
N ASN A 142 37.75 20.88 -16.83
CA ASN A 142 38.63 20.12 -17.71
C ASN A 142 37.92 18.98 -18.44
N VAL A 143 36.70 18.63 -18.02
CA VAL A 143 35.88 17.56 -18.59
C VAL A 143 36.63 16.21 -18.56
N SER A 144 37.33 15.99 -17.46
CA SER A 144 38.21 14.84 -17.26
C SER A 144 38.04 14.25 -15.86
N ILE A 145 38.38 12.97 -15.74
CA ILE A 145 38.58 12.34 -14.43
C ILE A 145 39.90 12.92 -13.89
N LEU A 146 39.82 13.65 -12.77
CA LEU A 146 41.02 14.11 -12.07
C LEU A 146 41.73 12.92 -11.43
N GLU A 147 40.94 12.04 -10.82
CA GLU A 147 41.47 10.91 -10.09
C GLU A 147 40.42 9.80 -9.95
N SER A 148 40.92 8.56 -9.92
CA SER A 148 40.14 7.38 -9.57
C SER A 148 41.02 6.43 -8.77
N TRP A 149 40.50 5.87 -7.69
CA TRP A 149 41.24 4.93 -6.86
C TRP A 149 40.32 3.84 -6.31
N ASN A 150 40.94 2.78 -5.77
CA ASN A 150 40.21 1.67 -5.18
C ASN A 150 39.44 2.10 -3.93
N SER A 151 38.16 1.75 -3.87
CA SER A 151 37.24 2.11 -2.79
C SER A 151 37.70 1.63 -1.39
N ASN A 152 38.49 0.56 -1.32
CA ASN A 152 39.06 0.02 -0.08
C ASN A 152 39.99 1.01 0.63
N LEU A 153 40.47 2.04 -0.08
CA LEU A 153 41.26 3.13 0.52
C LEU A 153 40.38 4.20 1.19
N THR A 154 39.07 4.19 0.90
CA THR A 154 38.10 5.17 1.42
C THR A 154 37.23 4.57 2.51
N TRP A 155 36.71 3.36 2.28
CA TRP A 155 35.76 2.72 3.17
C TRP A 155 36.46 1.94 4.27
N SER A 156 35.95 2.05 5.51
CA SER A 156 36.40 1.20 6.62
C SER A 156 36.06 -0.28 6.41
N ASN A 157 35.07 -0.56 5.56
CA ASN A 157 34.66 -1.91 5.17
C ASN A 157 34.55 -1.99 3.63
N SER A 158 35.34 -2.89 3.03
CA SER A 158 35.40 -3.10 1.57
C SER A 158 34.10 -3.62 0.96
N SER A 159 33.17 -4.14 1.77
CA SER A 159 31.86 -4.60 1.31
C SER A 159 30.81 -3.49 1.19
N PHE A 160 31.19 -2.23 1.40
CA PHE A 160 30.27 -1.11 1.36
C PHE A 160 29.64 -0.92 -0.04
N LYS A 161 28.31 -0.89 -0.09
CA LYS A 161 27.51 -0.66 -1.29
C LYS A 161 26.77 0.68 -1.15
N PRO A 162 27.22 1.75 -1.84
CA PRO A 162 26.61 3.08 -1.67
C PRO A 162 25.25 3.16 -2.37
N CYS A 163 24.27 3.77 -1.71
CA CYS A 163 22.88 3.85 -2.20
C CYS A 163 22.38 5.29 -2.37
N ALA A 164 22.92 6.22 -1.60
CA ALA A 164 22.63 7.64 -1.71
C ALA A 164 23.83 8.45 -1.27
N VAL A 165 24.04 9.60 -1.90
CA VAL A 165 25.10 10.53 -1.53
C VAL A 165 24.62 11.97 -1.73
N GLU A 166 25.08 12.86 -0.86
CA GLU A 166 24.92 14.28 -1.04
C GLU A 166 26.12 15.04 -0.49
N ILE A 167 26.50 16.11 -1.19
CA ILE A 167 27.72 16.86 -0.94
C ILE A 167 27.36 18.31 -0.62
N SER A 168 27.92 18.81 0.49
CA SER A 168 27.92 20.21 0.91
C SER A 168 29.19 20.91 0.42
N ASP A 169 29.39 22.16 0.84
CA ASP A 169 30.56 22.96 0.43
C ASP A 169 31.90 22.37 0.98
N ASN A 170 31.87 21.61 2.09
CA ASN A 170 33.09 21.11 2.76
C ASN A 170 32.98 19.71 3.38
N PHE A 171 31.81 19.08 3.35
CA PHE A 171 31.60 17.70 3.81
C PHE A 171 30.55 17.01 2.95
N GLY A 172 30.47 15.69 3.03
CA GLY A 172 29.49 14.89 2.33
C GLY A 172 28.89 13.84 3.25
N ILE A 173 27.70 13.37 2.92
CA ILE A 173 27.06 12.23 3.58
C ILE A 173 26.81 11.18 2.52
N ILE A 174 27.22 9.95 2.81
CA ILE A 174 26.95 8.79 1.96
C ILE A 174 26.31 7.69 2.81
N ALA A 175 25.21 7.12 2.31
CA ALA A 175 24.47 6.07 2.98
C ALA A 175 24.40 4.84 2.08
N GLY A 176 24.48 3.67 2.68
CA GLY A 176 24.51 2.40 1.97
C GLY A 176 24.50 1.21 2.91
N PHE A 177 25.02 0.08 2.44
CA PHE A 177 25.04 -1.17 3.19
C PHE A 177 26.45 -1.72 3.33
N VAL A 178 26.76 -2.33 4.46
CA VAL A 178 27.94 -3.18 4.65
C VAL A 178 27.51 -4.62 4.83
N GLN A 179 28.28 -5.56 4.31
CA GLN A 179 28.07 -6.98 4.53
C GLN A 179 28.57 -7.37 5.92
N ASN A 180 27.72 -8.08 6.65
CA ASN A 180 28.04 -8.65 7.95
C ASN A 180 28.71 -10.03 7.79
N GLY A 181 29.17 -10.62 8.90
CA GLY A 181 29.76 -11.96 8.89
C GLY A 181 28.84 -13.02 8.26
N LEU A 182 29.42 -14.01 7.58
CA LEU A 182 28.66 -15.08 6.92
C LEU A 182 27.75 -15.86 7.88
N GLU A 183 28.11 -15.92 9.16
CA GLU A 183 27.36 -16.62 10.22
C GLU A 183 26.28 -15.74 10.87
N GLU A 184 26.32 -14.42 10.66
CA GLU A 184 25.32 -13.55 11.25
C GLU A 184 23.96 -13.83 10.63
N ARG A 185 22.93 -13.70 11.48
CA ARG A 185 21.55 -13.66 10.98
C ARG A 185 21.49 -12.51 9.99
N VAL A 186 21.80 -11.26 10.43
CA VAL A 186 21.96 -9.98 9.68
C VAL A 186 23.01 -10.14 8.59
N LYS A 187 22.63 -10.11 7.29
CA LYS A 187 23.59 -10.25 6.18
C LYS A 187 24.14 -8.90 5.74
N TYR A 188 23.32 -7.86 5.84
CA TYR A 188 23.72 -6.50 5.53
C TYR A 188 23.22 -5.56 6.61
N SER A 189 24.09 -4.69 7.07
CA SER A 189 23.74 -3.58 7.97
C SER A 189 23.74 -2.27 7.19
N PRO A 190 22.75 -1.40 7.37
CA PRO A 190 22.86 -0.05 6.85
C PRO A 190 23.95 0.72 7.58
N ILE A 191 24.58 1.64 6.87
CA ILE A 191 25.60 2.54 7.43
C ILE A 191 25.49 3.91 6.77
N ILE A 192 25.80 4.94 7.54
CA ILE A 192 25.88 6.33 7.10
C ILE A 192 27.30 6.81 7.41
N TYR A 193 28.05 7.21 6.40
CA TYR A 193 29.38 7.78 6.55
C TYR A 193 29.34 9.30 6.41
N LEU A 194 30.12 9.97 7.26
CA LEU A 194 30.47 11.39 7.11
C LEU A 194 31.81 11.48 6.38
N LEU A 195 31.80 12.17 5.25
CA LEU A 195 32.96 12.45 4.42
C LEU A 195 33.45 13.87 4.70
N ASN A 196 34.74 14.03 4.92
CA ASN A 196 35.38 15.33 4.95
C ASN A 196 36.19 15.54 3.66
N PHE A 197 36.02 16.71 3.04
CA PHE A 197 36.79 17.14 1.89
C PHE A 197 37.81 18.18 2.39
N ASN A 198 39.03 17.73 2.71
CA ASN A 198 40.05 18.65 3.19
C ASN A 198 40.39 19.65 2.07
N SER A 199 40.44 20.94 2.39
CA SER A 199 40.81 21.99 1.43
C SER A 199 42.12 21.74 0.69
N SER A 200 43.07 21.02 1.30
CA SER A 200 44.34 20.63 0.67
C SER A 200 44.32 19.27 -0.01
N ASN A 201 43.38 18.39 0.33
CA ASN A 201 43.29 17.04 -0.22
C ASN A 201 41.85 16.75 -0.65
N ARG A 202 41.61 16.81 -1.97
CA ARG A 202 40.27 16.64 -2.57
C ARG A 202 39.69 15.24 -2.37
N HIS A 203 40.47 14.30 -1.82
CA HIS A 203 40.04 12.95 -1.48
C HIS A 203 38.99 12.98 -0.37
N PRO A 204 37.80 12.37 -0.58
CA PRO A 204 36.87 12.13 0.51
C PRO A 204 37.53 11.21 1.55
N ILE A 205 37.54 11.64 2.81
CA ILE A 205 37.99 10.83 3.93
C ILE A 205 36.79 10.56 4.83
N VAL A 206 36.54 9.30 5.16
CA VAL A 206 35.56 8.93 6.19
C VAL A 206 36.09 9.38 7.54
N VAL A 207 35.40 10.31 8.18
CA VAL A 207 35.80 10.88 9.49
C VAL A 207 34.88 10.45 10.62
N ASP A 208 33.67 10.02 10.31
CA ASP A 208 32.74 9.43 11.28
C ASP A 208 31.73 8.51 10.58
N GLN A 209 31.04 7.69 11.36
CA GLN A 209 29.99 6.80 10.87
C GLN A 209 28.86 6.64 11.88
N TYR A 210 27.65 6.42 11.37
CA TYR A 210 26.48 6.05 12.15
C TYR A 210 25.88 4.75 11.58
N ILE A 211 25.62 3.78 12.46
CA ILE A 211 25.02 2.49 12.09
C ILE A 211 23.58 2.47 12.61
N PRO A 212 22.57 2.62 11.74
CA PRO A 212 21.19 2.51 12.14
C PRO A 212 20.85 1.09 12.62
N ILE A 213 20.23 1.01 13.80
CA ILE A 213 19.77 -0.26 14.38
C ILE A 213 18.32 -0.50 13.96
N ALA A 214 18.02 -1.58 13.24
CA ALA A 214 16.64 -1.99 12.93
C ALA A 214 15.82 -2.16 14.23
N THR A 215 14.49 -2.02 14.20
CA THR A 215 13.69 -2.30 15.41
C THR A 215 13.70 -3.81 15.62
N PRO A 216 14.26 -4.34 16.73
CA PRO A 216 14.27 -5.78 16.95
C PRO A 216 12.85 -6.34 16.96
N GLY A 217 12.66 -7.52 16.37
CA GLY A 217 11.38 -8.23 16.42
C GLY A 217 10.26 -7.60 15.59
N THR A 218 10.60 -6.71 14.65
CA THR A 218 9.65 -6.20 13.66
C THR A 218 9.87 -6.91 12.33
N TRP A 219 8.86 -6.97 11.45
CA TRP A 219 9.04 -7.56 10.12
C TRP A 219 10.14 -6.83 9.32
N GLN A 220 10.41 -5.56 9.62
CA GLN A 220 11.54 -4.79 9.08
C GLN A 220 12.89 -5.44 9.41
N ASP A 221 13.01 -6.05 10.58
CA ASP A 221 14.18 -6.84 10.99
C ASP A 221 14.31 -8.09 10.10
N LEU A 222 13.19 -8.69 9.67
CA LEU A 222 13.15 -9.89 8.82
C LEU A 222 13.40 -9.63 7.32
N LEU A 223 13.36 -8.38 6.87
CA LEU A 223 13.57 -8.03 5.45
C LEU A 223 15.01 -7.71 5.09
N THR A 224 15.87 -7.58 6.08
CA THR A 224 17.28 -7.20 5.95
C THR A 224 18.15 -8.23 5.20
N TYR A 225 17.56 -9.16 4.41
CA TYR A 225 18.05 -10.54 4.46
C TYR A 225 18.47 -11.36 3.26
N SER A 226 18.42 -10.92 2.01
CA SER A 226 18.92 -11.86 0.99
C SER A 226 19.53 -11.30 -0.27
N ASN A 227 19.35 -10.01 -0.58
CA ASN A 227 19.71 -9.58 -1.92
C ASN A 227 20.08 -8.10 -2.02
N VAL A 228 20.97 -7.60 -1.16
CA VAL A 228 21.64 -6.30 -1.40
C VAL A 228 22.73 -6.46 -2.48
N ASN A 229 23.11 -7.69 -2.84
CA ASN A 229 23.99 -7.92 -3.97
C ASN A 229 23.35 -7.60 -5.33
N ILE A 230 22.03 -7.48 -5.40
CA ILE A 230 21.29 -7.06 -6.58
C ILE A 230 20.53 -5.77 -6.25
N TYR A 231 20.70 -4.73 -7.07
CA TYR A 231 19.96 -3.48 -6.90
C TYR A 231 18.44 -3.73 -6.89
N SER A 232 17.77 -3.12 -5.93
CA SER A 232 16.32 -3.15 -5.83
C SER A 232 15.82 -1.79 -5.34
N SER A 233 14.68 -1.35 -5.85
CA SER A 233 14.07 -0.07 -5.45
C SER A 233 13.71 0.00 -3.95
N LYS A 234 13.66 -1.15 -3.27
CA LYS A 234 13.52 -1.26 -1.81
C LYS A 234 14.79 -0.84 -1.05
N ASN A 235 15.96 -1.01 -1.67
CA ASN A 235 17.26 -0.68 -1.11
C ASN A 235 17.63 0.80 -1.34
N SER A 236 16.85 1.54 -2.14
CA SER A 236 17.08 2.97 -2.35
C SER A 236 17.08 3.70 -1.03
N MET A 237 18.05 4.60 -0.85
CA MET A 237 18.10 5.54 0.27
C MET A 237 17.96 6.96 -0.28
N SER A 238 17.74 7.92 0.60
CA SER A 238 17.72 9.34 0.24
C SER A 238 18.44 10.17 1.28
N ILE A 239 19.09 11.25 0.85
CA ILE A 239 19.84 12.15 1.73
C ILE A 239 19.45 13.59 1.37
N SER A 240 19.25 14.42 2.38
CA SER A 240 19.10 15.88 2.23
C SER A 240 19.89 16.64 3.30
N ILE A 241 20.82 17.50 2.90
CA ILE A 241 21.67 18.35 3.74
C ILE A 241 21.19 19.81 3.60
N ASN A 242 20.85 20.45 4.71
CA ASN A 242 20.52 21.88 4.71
C ASN A 242 21.77 22.76 4.93
N SER A 243 21.61 24.08 4.78
CA SER A 243 22.68 25.06 4.96
C SER A 243 23.23 25.15 6.39
N ARG A 244 22.53 24.59 7.38
CA ARG A 244 22.93 24.58 8.80
C ARG A 244 23.67 23.30 9.20
N GLY A 245 23.87 22.37 8.27
CA GLY A 245 24.50 21.07 8.55
C GLY A 245 23.56 20.03 9.17
N ASN A 246 22.25 20.26 9.17
CA ASN A 246 21.30 19.19 9.49
C ASN A 246 21.14 18.26 8.28
N VAL A 247 21.07 16.97 8.57
CA VAL A 247 21.07 15.91 7.58
C VAL A 247 19.84 15.04 7.79
N LEU A 248 19.04 14.87 6.73
CA LEU A 248 18.00 13.85 6.65
C LEU A 248 18.55 12.65 5.93
N VAL A 249 18.33 11.45 6.47
CA VAL A 249 18.60 10.20 5.76
C VAL A 249 17.36 9.33 5.80
N GLY A 250 16.75 9.11 4.63
CA GLY A 250 15.60 8.25 4.44
C GLY A 250 16.00 6.83 4.08
N MET A 251 15.44 5.86 4.81
CA MET A 251 15.69 4.43 4.67
C MET A 251 14.37 3.64 4.60
N PRO A 252 13.78 3.53 3.39
CA PRO A 252 12.50 2.86 3.13
C PRO A 252 12.40 1.43 3.66
N PHE A 253 13.47 0.64 3.54
CA PHE A 253 13.49 -0.77 3.91
C PHE A 253 13.32 -1.00 5.42
N ILE A 254 13.83 -0.09 6.26
CA ILE A 254 13.56 -0.07 7.72
C ILE A 254 12.47 0.93 8.10
N ASN A 255 11.81 1.52 7.11
CA ASN A 255 10.68 2.44 7.26
C ASN A 255 10.97 3.66 8.17
N ARG A 256 12.13 4.30 7.97
CA ARG A 256 12.62 5.37 8.87
C ARG A 256 13.25 6.53 8.14
N VAL A 257 13.16 7.69 8.77
CA VAL A 257 13.93 8.88 8.43
C VAL A 257 14.72 9.32 9.66
N PHE A 258 16.02 9.48 9.50
CA PHE A 258 16.93 9.94 10.54
C PHE A 258 17.19 11.43 10.38
N LEU A 259 17.17 12.16 11.49
CA LEU A 259 17.68 13.52 11.59
C LEU A 259 19.02 13.47 12.32
N LEU A 260 20.06 13.90 11.62
CA LEU A 260 21.42 14.00 12.12
C LEU A 260 21.89 15.45 11.99
N SER A 261 22.99 15.81 12.65
CA SER A 261 23.68 17.09 12.44
C SER A 261 25.18 16.93 12.34
N VAL A 262 25.77 17.84 11.56
CA VAL A 262 27.21 17.98 11.37
C VAL A 262 27.55 19.43 11.67
N ASN A 263 28.60 19.65 12.47
CA ASN A 263 29.15 20.99 12.64
C ASN A 263 29.84 21.40 11.33
N ILE A 264 29.23 22.33 10.58
CA ILE A 264 29.76 22.76 9.27
C ILE A 264 31.14 23.38 9.38
N SER A 265 31.53 23.96 10.52
CA SER A 265 32.86 24.55 10.69
C SER A 265 33.93 23.51 11.03
N ASP A 266 33.52 22.35 11.54
CA ASP A 266 34.40 21.23 11.88
C ASP A 266 33.67 19.89 11.67
N PRO A 267 33.56 19.41 10.42
CA PRO A 267 32.72 18.27 10.06
C PRO A 267 33.44 16.95 10.39
N ARG A 268 33.72 16.71 11.67
CA ARG A 268 34.39 15.49 12.16
C ARG A 268 33.46 14.50 12.84
N LYS A 269 32.22 14.92 13.13
CA LYS A 269 31.28 14.11 13.89
C LYS A 269 29.87 14.20 13.33
N LEU A 270 29.24 13.05 13.18
CA LEU A 270 27.85 12.88 12.79
C LEU A 270 27.01 12.67 14.05
N THR A 271 26.28 13.71 14.46
CA THR A 271 25.51 13.68 15.70
C THR A 271 24.08 13.23 15.42
N TYR A 272 23.65 12.14 16.04
CA TYR A 272 22.25 11.74 16.01
C TYR A 272 21.39 12.72 16.81
N ILE A 273 20.35 13.27 16.19
CA ILE A 273 19.36 14.13 16.86
C ILE A 273 18.12 13.28 17.18
N SER A 274 17.51 12.71 16.15
CA SER A 274 16.25 11.99 16.28
C SER A 274 15.92 11.12 15.07
N ARG A 275 14.80 10.40 15.13
CA ARG A 275 14.27 9.61 14.02
C ARG A 275 12.76 9.62 14.02
N ASN A 276 12.17 9.48 12.84
CA ASN A 276 10.75 9.19 12.66
C ASN A 276 10.59 7.79 12.04
N THR A 277 9.56 7.08 12.51
CA THR A 277 9.24 5.74 12.03
C THR A 277 7.86 5.81 11.39
N GLY A 278 7.72 5.33 10.16
CA GLY A 278 6.48 5.45 9.37
C GLY A 278 5.38 4.46 9.79
N GLY A 279 5.29 4.13 11.09
CA GLY A 279 4.38 3.12 11.62
C GLY A 279 4.56 1.74 10.96
N ARG A 280 3.43 1.10 10.62
CA ARG A 280 3.37 -0.24 9.99
C ARG A 280 3.42 -0.20 8.46
N SER A 281 3.22 0.95 7.82
CA SER A 281 3.38 1.08 6.36
C SER A 281 4.84 0.86 5.97
N LEU A 282 5.08 0.36 4.76
CA LEU A 282 6.41 0.33 4.15
C LEU A 282 6.77 1.72 3.57
N GLY A 283 8.05 1.95 3.27
CA GLY A 283 8.45 2.99 2.32
C GLY A 283 8.66 4.41 2.85
N ASN A 284 8.67 4.63 4.17
CA ASN A 284 8.97 5.94 4.74
C ASN A 284 10.42 6.38 4.43
N GLY A 285 10.58 7.58 3.88
CA GLY A 285 11.88 8.12 3.50
C GLY A 285 12.37 7.68 2.13
N LYS A 286 11.48 7.39 1.18
CA LYS A 286 11.88 7.09 -0.21
C LYS A 286 12.68 8.22 -0.82
N SER A 287 12.23 9.44 -0.56
CA SER A 287 12.95 10.67 -0.86
C SER A 287 12.71 11.67 0.26
N VAL A 288 13.71 12.47 0.57
CA VAL A 288 13.68 13.48 1.64
C VAL A 288 14.23 14.78 1.09
N ALA A 289 13.62 15.89 1.49
CA ALA A 289 14.01 17.21 1.03
C ALA A 289 13.82 18.26 2.13
N TRP A 290 14.78 19.16 2.27
CA TRP A 290 14.63 20.38 3.08
C TRP A 290 13.92 21.47 2.31
N LEU A 291 13.10 22.25 3.00
CA LEU A 291 12.35 23.40 2.50
C LEU A 291 12.73 24.65 3.30
N ASN A 292 12.65 25.83 2.67
CA ASN A 292 12.75 27.16 3.30
C ASN A 292 13.89 27.28 4.34
N ASP A 293 15.14 27.25 3.87
CA ASP A 293 16.36 27.38 4.69
C ASP A 293 16.46 26.41 5.89
N GLY A 294 15.72 25.28 5.84
CA GLY A 294 15.96 24.12 6.68
C GLY A 294 15.09 23.98 7.94
N ASN A 295 13.97 24.69 8.05
CA ASN A 295 13.02 24.45 9.15
C ASN A 295 11.99 23.38 8.79
N MET A 296 11.48 23.40 7.57
CA MET A 296 10.50 22.41 7.09
C MET A 296 11.17 21.33 6.25
N THR A 297 10.54 20.16 6.27
CA THR A 297 10.96 19.01 5.46
C THR A 297 9.78 18.41 4.75
N ALA A 298 10.04 17.85 3.58
CA ALA A 298 9.14 16.98 2.87
C ALA A 298 9.72 15.55 2.91
N ILE A 299 8.88 14.59 3.29
CA ILE A 299 9.23 13.18 3.34
C ILE A 299 8.27 12.42 2.45
N LEU A 300 8.80 11.83 1.39
CA LEU A 300 8.06 10.93 0.52
C LEU A 300 7.94 9.55 1.16
N VAL A 301 6.71 9.08 1.29
CA VAL A 301 6.33 7.79 1.84
C VAL A 301 5.58 6.99 0.77
N ASN A 302 6.15 5.87 0.37
CA ASN A 302 5.55 4.98 -0.62
C ASN A 302 4.84 3.82 0.05
N THR A 303 3.56 3.62 -0.25
CA THR A 303 2.88 2.40 0.17
C THR A 303 3.28 1.25 -0.76
N TYR A 304 3.83 0.19 -0.19
CA TYR A 304 4.14 -1.04 -0.91
C TYR A 304 3.14 -2.15 -0.55
N SER A 305 2.81 -2.99 -1.54
CA SER A 305 2.15 -4.27 -1.31
C SER A 305 3.10 -5.27 -0.64
N LEU A 306 2.57 -6.41 -0.18
CA LEU A 306 3.38 -7.54 0.32
C LEU A 306 4.36 -8.08 -0.73
N THR A 307 4.08 -7.87 -2.01
CA THR A 307 4.96 -8.24 -3.14
C THR A 307 5.93 -7.14 -3.53
N TYR A 308 6.09 -6.10 -2.70
CA TYR A 308 6.92 -4.92 -2.99
C TYR A 308 6.52 -4.15 -4.25
N GLN A 309 5.25 -4.26 -4.65
CA GLN A 309 4.71 -3.42 -5.70
C GLN A 309 4.22 -2.11 -5.10
N TRP A 310 4.70 -1.02 -5.65
CA TRP A 310 4.33 0.32 -5.24
C TRP A 310 2.89 0.61 -5.66
N SER A 311 2.03 0.96 -4.71
CA SER A 311 0.60 1.16 -4.95
C SER A 311 0.13 2.62 -4.84
N SER A 312 0.77 3.42 -3.99
CA SER A 312 0.45 4.83 -3.79
C SER A 312 1.57 5.55 -3.05
N SER A 313 1.53 6.88 -3.05
CA SER A 313 2.53 7.74 -2.42
C SER A 313 1.87 8.85 -1.64
N LYS A 314 2.52 9.26 -0.56
CA LYS A 314 2.14 10.42 0.25
C LYS A 314 3.38 11.21 0.58
N ILE A 315 3.21 12.52 0.75
CA ILE A 315 4.27 13.42 1.17
C ILE A 315 3.88 14.00 2.50
N TYR A 316 4.72 13.79 3.49
CA TYR A 316 4.52 14.29 4.84
C TYR A 316 5.39 15.52 5.02
N PHE A 317 4.76 16.63 5.40
CA PHE A 317 5.47 17.87 5.71
C PHE A 317 5.66 17.98 7.21
N TYR A 318 6.89 18.22 7.66
CA TYR A 318 7.20 18.39 9.09
C TYR A 318 7.91 19.73 9.32
N ASP A 319 7.64 20.38 10.46
CA ASP A 319 8.53 21.39 11.02
C ASP A 319 9.50 20.69 11.97
N MET A 320 10.76 20.55 11.56
CA MET A 320 11.74 19.75 12.31
C MET A 320 12.22 20.46 13.58
N ILE A 321 12.18 21.79 13.61
CA ILE A 321 12.76 22.59 14.69
C ILE A 321 11.73 22.83 15.79
N SER A 322 10.50 23.20 15.44
CA SER A 322 9.49 23.51 16.46
C SER A 322 8.90 22.25 17.11
N SER A 323 8.84 21.12 16.39
CA SER A 323 8.07 19.94 16.83
C SER A 323 8.86 18.89 17.61
N ASN A 324 10.14 19.16 17.95
CA ASN A 324 11.06 18.16 18.51
C ASN A 324 10.99 16.84 17.74
N TYR A 325 11.20 16.91 16.41
CA TYR A 325 10.96 15.82 15.47
C TYR A 325 11.35 14.44 16.02
N ASN A 326 10.39 13.52 16.13
CA ASN A 326 10.60 12.15 16.58
C ASN A 326 9.51 11.22 16.03
N SER A 327 9.48 9.96 16.46
CA SER A 327 8.48 8.96 16.02
C SER A 327 7.03 9.29 16.42
N ASN A 328 6.81 10.21 17.36
CA ASN A 328 5.49 10.70 17.78
C ASN A 328 5.12 12.03 17.14
N SER A 329 6.02 12.65 16.36
CA SER A 329 5.72 13.91 15.70
C SER A 329 4.60 13.73 14.68
N THR A 330 3.61 14.61 14.74
CA THR A 330 2.54 14.69 13.74
C THR A 330 3.03 15.58 12.59
N PRO A 331 2.82 15.18 11.32
CA PRO A 331 3.09 16.06 10.19
C PRO A 331 2.24 17.33 10.27
N LEU A 332 2.77 18.45 9.80
CA LEU A 332 2.02 19.69 9.62
C LEU A 332 0.86 19.50 8.65
N SER A 333 1.13 18.80 7.54
CA SER A 333 0.14 18.38 6.56
C SER A 333 0.65 17.18 5.77
N VAL A 334 -0.25 16.53 5.04
CA VAL A 334 0.07 15.40 4.17
C VAL A 334 -0.47 15.71 2.77
N PHE A 335 0.30 15.46 1.72
CA PHE A 335 -0.16 15.54 0.33
C PHE A 335 -0.25 14.14 -0.29
N PRO A 336 -1.32 13.80 -1.03
CA PRO A 336 -2.53 14.59 -1.21
C PRO A 336 -3.40 14.68 0.05
N ASN A 337 -4.19 15.74 0.15
CA ASN A 337 -5.24 15.94 1.15
C ASN A 337 -6.51 16.50 0.49
N TYR A 338 -7.50 16.90 1.29
CA TYR A 338 -8.79 17.33 0.79
C TYR A 338 -8.77 18.70 0.08
N HIS A 339 -7.79 19.57 0.38
CA HIS A 339 -7.58 20.83 -0.34
C HIS A 339 -6.61 20.68 -1.51
N GLN A 340 -5.61 19.82 -1.35
CA GLN A 340 -4.53 19.59 -2.30
C GLN A 340 -4.71 18.21 -2.90
N LEU A 341 -5.67 18.10 -3.81
CA LEU A 341 -5.95 16.87 -4.55
C LEU A 341 -4.88 16.62 -5.61
N VAL A 342 -4.63 15.34 -5.92
CA VAL A 342 -3.82 14.98 -7.09
C VAL A 342 -4.66 15.24 -8.35
N PRO A 343 -4.18 16.05 -9.30
CA PRO A 343 -4.88 16.27 -10.58
C PRO A 343 -5.05 14.97 -11.36
N ASP A 344 -6.11 14.86 -12.16
CA ASP A 344 -6.38 13.65 -12.98
C ASP A 344 -5.23 13.35 -13.97
N SER A 345 -4.52 14.39 -14.40
CA SER A 345 -3.32 14.30 -15.25
C SER A 345 -2.08 13.74 -14.52
N PHE A 346 -2.10 13.65 -13.19
CA PHE A 346 -0.96 13.28 -12.34
C PHE A 346 -1.19 11.94 -11.63
N SER A 347 -0.18 11.07 -11.56
CA SER A 347 -0.27 9.76 -10.93
C SER A 347 -0.10 9.83 -9.41
N PHE A 348 -0.75 8.91 -8.68
CA PHE A 348 -0.60 8.76 -7.22
C PHE A 348 0.72 8.09 -6.81
N THR A 349 1.58 7.77 -7.78
CA THR A 349 2.88 7.12 -7.60
C THR A 349 3.99 8.14 -7.85
N PHE A 350 4.63 8.65 -6.79
CA PHE A 350 5.60 9.75 -6.88
C PHE A 350 7.05 9.23 -6.86
N LEU A 351 7.76 9.24 -7.98
CA LEU A 351 9.15 8.78 -8.11
C LEU A 351 10.12 9.50 -7.17
N ASN A 352 10.03 10.82 -7.09
CA ASN A 352 11.00 11.63 -6.36
C ASN A 352 10.40 12.96 -5.91
N ILE A 353 11.04 13.55 -4.90
CA ILE A 353 10.83 14.94 -4.48
C ILE A 353 12.16 15.67 -4.59
N ILE A 354 12.13 16.87 -5.16
CA ILE A 354 13.31 17.69 -5.36
C ILE A 354 12.99 19.08 -4.84
N SER A 355 13.74 19.57 -3.86
CA SER A 355 13.56 20.92 -3.35
C SER A 355 14.61 21.88 -3.90
N SER A 356 14.19 23.12 -4.07
CA SER A 356 15.06 24.27 -4.24
C SER A 356 14.95 25.19 -3.02
N SER A 357 15.63 26.33 -3.05
CA SER A 357 15.43 27.38 -2.04
C SER A 357 14.01 27.96 -2.03
N THR A 358 13.24 27.79 -3.11
CA THR A 358 11.98 28.50 -3.35
C THR A 358 10.82 27.61 -3.76
N SER A 359 10.99 26.29 -3.83
CA SER A 359 9.95 25.38 -4.30
C SER A 359 10.21 23.93 -3.96
N LEU A 360 9.16 23.11 -4.04
CA LEU A 360 9.23 21.66 -4.04
C LEU A 360 8.64 21.13 -5.34
N THR A 361 9.41 20.34 -6.07
CA THR A 361 8.95 19.66 -7.27
C THR A 361 8.73 18.18 -6.97
N LEU A 362 7.57 17.68 -7.38
CA LEU A 362 7.21 16.28 -7.36
C LEU A 362 7.27 15.73 -8.77
N MET A 363 7.73 14.49 -8.89
CA MET A 363 7.75 13.76 -10.15
C MET A 363 6.99 12.46 -9.98
N ASP A 364 6.04 12.17 -10.86
CA ASP A 364 5.27 10.92 -10.84
C ASP A 364 5.93 9.82 -11.70
N ASP A 365 5.35 8.62 -11.68
CA ASP A 365 5.81 7.45 -12.45
C ASP A 365 5.58 7.55 -13.95
N LYS A 366 4.85 8.57 -14.41
CA LYS A 366 4.66 8.91 -15.82
C LYS A 366 5.60 10.01 -16.30
N GLY A 367 6.44 10.55 -15.41
CA GLY A 367 7.34 11.67 -15.70
C GLY A 367 6.67 13.04 -15.67
N ASN A 368 5.42 13.13 -15.19
CA ASN A 368 4.77 14.42 -14.97
C ASN A 368 5.40 15.14 -13.78
N LEU A 369 5.34 16.46 -13.82
CA LEU A 369 5.87 17.33 -12.77
C LEU A 369 4.78 18.18 -12.12
N LEU A 370 4.82 18.27 -10.79
CA LEU A 370 3.99 19.15 -9.98
C LEU A 370 4.89 20.02 -9.08
N ILE A 371 4.80 21.32 -9.23
CA ILE A 371 5.68 22.29 -8.56
C ILE A 371 4.87 23.08 -7.54
N PHE A 372 5.24 22.92 -6.27
CA PHE A 372 4.73 23.67 -5.15
C PHE A 372 5.57 24.93 -4.94
N TYR A 373 4.92 26.08 -5.05
CA TYR A 373 5.47 27.33 -4.57
C TYR A 373 5.05 27.58 -3.12
N PRO A 374 5.98 27.92 -2.21
CA PRO A 374 5.65 28.33 -0.87
C PRO A 374 4.71 29.53 -0.90
N THR A 375 3.76 29.52 0.02
CA THR A 375 2.73 30.54 0.18
C THR A 375 2.91 31.26 1.52
N PRO A 376 2.56 32.56 1.60
CA PRO A 376 2.65 33.31 2.85
C PRO A 376 1.66 32.77 3.91
N PRO A 377 1.85 33.14 5.19
CA PRO A 377 0.87 32.87 6.23
C PRO A 377 -0.55 33.26 5.80
N GLY A 378 -1.53 32.43 6.15
CA GLY A 378 -2.92 32.57 5.73
C GLY A 378 -3.24 32.00 4.35
N PHE A 379 -2.26 31.46 3.61
CA PHE A 379 -2.50 30.90 2.27
C PHE A 379 -1.87 29.52 2.12
N PHE A 380 -2.49 28.62 1.38
CA PHE A 380 -1.95 27.32 1.01
C PHE A 380 -1.73 27.22 -0.51
N PRO A 381 -0.83 26.34 -0.99
CA PRO A 381 -0.66 26.13 -2.41
C PRO A 381 -1.77 25.22 -2.94
N SER A 382 -2.63 25.78 -3.78
CA SER A 382 -3.73 25.11 -4.45
C SER A 382 -3.33 24.64 -5.85
N ILE A 383 -3.76 23.43 -6.20
CA ILE A 383 -3.36 22.79 -7.45
C ILE A 383 -4.51 22.97 -8.45
N THR A 384 -4.24 23.70 -9.53
CA THR A 384 -5.17 23.87 -10.64
C THR A 384 -4.70 23.04 -11.83
N ASP A 385 -5.49 22.06 -12.24
CA ASP A 385 -5.20 21.29 -13.46
C ASP A 385 -5.48 22.17 -14.69
N THR A 386 -4.41 22.59 -15.36
CA THR A 386 -4.50 23.37 -16.60
C THR A 386 -4.52 22.48 -17.85
N GLY A 387 -4.45 21.15 -17.67
CA GLY A 387 -4.20 20.19 -18.75
C GLY A 387 -2.78 20.25 -19.32
N SER A 388 -1.91 21.09 -18.75
CA SER A 388 -0.52 21.26 -19.18
C SER A 388 0.45 20.95 -18.04
N VAL A 389 1.56 20.30 -18.38
CA VAL A 389 2.63 19.91 -17.45
C VAL A 389 3.84 20.81 -17.73
N PRO A 390 4.56 21.29 -16.71
CA PRO A 390 4.41 21.07 -15.27
C PRO A 390 3.17 21.77 -14.71
N LEU A 391 2.53 21.08 -13.77
CA LEU A 391 1.46 21.64 -12.97
C LEU A 391 2.09 22.56 -11.93
N ILE A 392 1.58 23.78 -11.82
CA ILE A 392 2.10 24.80 -10.92
C ILE A 392 1.01 25.17 -9.92
N THR A 393 1.36 25.20 -8.64
CA THR A 393 0.41 25.63 -7.60
C THR A 393 0.20 27.14 -7.62
N SER A 394 -1.04 27.57 -7.46
CA SER A 394 -1.41 28.95 -7.16
C SER A 394 -1.63 29.14 -5.66
N LYS A 395 -1.61 30.38 -5.17
CA LYS A 395 -1.94 30.65 -3.75
C LYS A 395 -3.45 30.71 -3.56
N GLU A 396 -3.96 30.06 -2.53
CA GLU A 396 -5.36 30.11 -2.12
C GLU A 396 -5.49 30.42 -0.63
N ALA A 397 -6.50 31.19 -0.25
CA ALA A 397 -6.70 31.63 1.13
C ALA A 397 -7.15 30.47 2.02
N CYS A 398 -6.64 30.40 3.26
CA CYS A 398 -7.22 29.49 4.25
C CYS A 398 -8.71 29.79 4.43
N LEU A 399 -9.52 28.74 4.43
CA LEU A 399 -10.96 28.82 4.69
C LEU A 399 -11.24 29.18 6.17
N PRO A 400 -12.43 29.73 6.47
CA PRO A 400 -12.87 29.89 7.85
C PRO A 400 -12.78 28.57 8.64
N GLY A 401 -12.44 28.65 9.92
CA GLY A 401 -12.15 27.50 10.78
C GLY A 401 -10.71 26.97 10.66
N MET A 402 -9.91 27.54 9.75
CA MET A 402 -8.54 27.11 9.50
C MET A 402 -7.56 28.27 9.54
N TYR A 403 -6.28 27.96 9.75
CA TYR A 403 -5.22 28.96 9.76
C TYR A 403 -3.90 28.39 9.24
N LYS A 404 -2.98 29.29 8.90
CA LYS A 404 -1.58 28.95 8.65
C LYS A 404 -0.70 30.10 9.09
N ASP A 405 0.13 29.86 10.08
CA ASP A 405 0.97 30.86 10.73
C ASP A 405 2.36 31.01 10.09
N GLN A 406 2.79 30.03 9.28
CA GLN A 406 4.12 29.97 8.70
C GLN A 406 4.12 30.09 7.17
N TYR A 407 5.20 30.64 6.63
CA TYR A 407 5.49 30.64 5.19
C TYR A 407 5.91 29.23 4.76
N GLY A 408 5.24 28.64 3.76
CA GLY A 408 5.50 27.25 3.40
C GLY A 408 4.60 26.65 2.34
N ILE A 409 4.85 25.38 2.02
CA ILE A 409 4.03 24.61 1.07
C ILE A 409 2.98 23.72 1.74
N ASN A 410 3.01 23.65 3.08
CA ASN A 410 2.02 22.93 3.85
C ASN A 410 0.63 23.55 3.69
N ASP A 411 -0.38 22.71 3.92
CA ASP A 411 -1.78 23.09 3.92
C ASP A 411 -2.11 23.97 5.14
N CYS A 412 -3.28 24.61 5.12
CA CYS A 412 -3.88 25.21 6.30
C CYS A 412 -4.24 24.11 7.31
N ILE A 413 -4.19 24.46 8.58
CA ILE A 413 -4.47 23.57 9.71
C ILE A 413 -5.80 23.97 10.34
N LEU A 414 -6.58 23.02 10.81
CA LEU A 414 -7.81 23.30 11.57
C LEU A 414 -7.49 24.05 12.86
N CYS A 415 -8.34 25.01 13.22
CA CYS A 415 -8.24 25.67 14.51
C CYS A 415 -8.44 24.65 15.64
N PRO A 416 -7.52 24.57 16.63
CA PRO A 416 -7.66 23.64 17.74
C PRO A 416 -8.91 23.92 18.57
N THR A 417 -9.44 22.90 19.26
CA THR A 417 -10.56 23.04 20.20
C THR A 417 -10.31 24.18 21.20
N GLY A 418 -11.36 24.98 21.47
CA GLY A 418 -11.27 26.20 22.30
C GLY A 418 -10.83 27.45 21.53
N THR A 419 -10.55 27.33 20.23
CA THR A 419 -10.24 28.46 19.35
C THR A 419 -11.14 28.48 18.12
N LYS A 420 -11.27 29.65 17.48
CA LYS A 420 -12.05 29.85 16.26
C LYS A 420 -11.32 30.72 15.24
N ASN A 421 -11.72 30.61 13.98
CA ASN A 421 -11.37 31.56 12.95
C ASN A 421 -12.59 31.91 12.06
N PRO A 422 -13.18 33.10 12.17
CA PRO A 422 -14.33 33.51 11.36
C PRO A 422 -13.95 33.99 9.95
N GLY A 423 -12.66 34.26 9.68
CA GLY A 423 -12.23 34.96 8.46
C GLY A 423 -11.46 34.09 7.48
N TYR A 424 -11.37 34.56 6.24
CA TYR A 424 -10.44 34.03 5.23
C TYR A 424 -9.01 34.52 5.51
N SER A 425 -8.03 33.76 5.02
CA SER A 425 -6.61 34.10 5.10
C SER A 425 -6.05 34.27 6.51
N SER A 426 -6.60 33.55 7.48
CA SER A 426 -6.15 33.72 8.86
C SER A 426 -4.77 33.12 9.12
N ILE A 427 -3.95 33.90 9.82
CA ILE A 427 -2.60 33.49 10.25
C ILE A 427 -2.61 32.86 11.65
N LYS A 428 -3.72 32.95 12.39
CA LYS A 428 -3.83 32.43 13.76
C LYS A 428 -5.29 32.19 14.14
N CYS A 429 -5.54 31.25 15.04
CA CYS A 429 -6.85 31.10 15.65
C CYS A 429 -7.01 32.07 16.84
N MET A 430 -8.23 32.53 17.06
CA MET A 430 -8.59 33.36 18.20
C MET A 430 -9.17 32.49 19.30
N LEU A 431 -8.87 32.79 20.56
CA LEU A 431 -9.54 32.13 21.69
C LEU A 431 -11.04 32.45 21.66
N CYS A 432 -11.85 31.46 22.02
CA CYS A 432 -13.29 31.67 22.16
C CYS A 432 -13.60 32.44 23.45
N ALA A 433 -14.73 33.14 23.45
CA ALA A 433 -15.16 33.94 24.59
C ALA A 433 -15.34 33.06 25.84
N ASN A 434 -15.09 33.65 27.01
CA ASN A 434 -15.31 32.95 28.27
C ASN A 434 -16.79 32.54 28.39
N GLY A 435 -17.04 31.28 28.77
CA GLY A 435 -18.39 30.70 28.79
C GLY A 435 -18.91 30.27 27.42
N SER A 436 -18.04 30.15 26.41
CA SER A 436 -18.36 29.58 25.10
C SER A 436 -17.46 28.38 24.79
N PHE A 437 -17.95 27.50 23.92
CA PHE A 437 -17.26 26.33 23.42
C PHE A 437 -17.00 26.47 21.92
N CYS A 438 -15.81 26.05 21.50
CA CYS A 438 -15.44 25.95 20.09
C CYS A 438 -14.88 24.57 19.82
N SER A 439 -15.51 23.86 18.89
CA SER A 439 -15.01 22.60 18.37
C SER A 439 -13.75 22.82 17.51
N LEU A 440 -13.08 21.71 17.18
CA LEU A 440 -11.98 21.70 16.20
C LEU A 440 -12.51 22.24 14.86
N GLY A 441 -11.81 23.20 14.28
CA GLY A 441 -12.22 23.84 13.03
C GLY A 441 -13.37 24.83 13.17
N SER A 442 -13.67 25.30 14.39
CA SER A 442 -14.78 26.22 14.63
C SER A 442 -14.59 27.55 13.88
N VAL A 443 -15.65 27.96 13.18
CA VAL A 443 -15.80 29.29 12.58
C VAL A 443 -16.40 30.27 13.59
N ASP A 444 -17.33 29.76 14.42
CA ASP A 444 -18.03 30.53 15.45
C ASP A 444 -18.16 29.76 16.77
N GLU A 445 -18.35 30.49 17.86
CA GLU A 445 -18.46 29.93 19.21
C GLU A 445 -19.90 29.62 19.60
N ILE A 446 -20.07 28.56 20.38
CA ILE A 446 -21.37 28.14 20.91
C ILE A 446 -21.40 28.49 22.39
N PRO A 447 -22.40 29.25 22.89
CA PRO A 447 -22.53 29.50 24.32
C PRO A 447 -22.59 28.19 25.10
N GLN A 448 -21.80 28.04 26.15
CA GLN A 448 -21.74 26.80 26.92
C GLN A 448 -23.08 26.48 27.61
N SER A 449 -23.90 27.50 27.86
CA SER A 449 -25.28 27.35 28.33
C SER A 449 -26.21 26.64 27.35
N ALA A 450 -25.85 26.57 26.07
CA ALA A 450 -26.61 25.86 25.04
C ALA A 450 -26.20 24.37 24.90
N LEU A 451 -25.20 23.91 25.67
CA LEU A 451 -24.64 22.57 25.57
C LEU A 451 -24.89 21.82 26.89
N GLU A 452 -25.77 20.81 26.87
CA GLU A 452 -26.02 19.95 28.02
C GLU A 452 -24.85 18.97 28.28
N THR A 453 -24.27 18.42 27.22
CA THR A 453 -23.05 17.61 27.26
C THR A 453 -22.22 17.87 26.01
N VAL A 454 -20.88 17.79 26.13
CA VAL A 454 -19.96 17.96 25.00
C VAL A 454 -19.17 16.68 24.82
N VAL A 455 -19.47 15.94 23.75
CA VAL A 455 -18.67 14.81 23.28
C VAL A 455 -18.18 15.14 21.88
N GLN A 456 -16.92 15.53 21.77
CA GLN A 456 -16.32 15.79 20.47
C GLN A 456 -15.70 14.50 19.92
N VAL A 457 -16.42 13.82 19.04
CA VAL A 457 -15.88 12.69 18.27
C VAL A 457 -15.25 13.25 17.00
N ILE A 458 -13.96 12.98 16.75
CA ILE A 458 -13.31 13.28 15.48
C ILE A 458 -13.82 12.27 14.45
N ALA A 459 -15.04 12.46 13.97
CA ALA A 459 -15.56 11.72 12.83
C ALA A 459 -14.99 12.35 11.56
N TYR A 460 -14.08 11.66 10.88
CA TYR A 460 -13.76 11.96 9.49
C TYR A 460 -15.00 11.67 8.62
N LEU A 461 -15.91 12.63 8.54
CA LEU A 461 -17.03 12.56 7.59
C LEU A 461 -16.51 13.00 6.22
N LYS A 462 -16.28 12.02 5.34
CA LYS A 462 -16.54 12.25 3.90
C LYS A 462 -17.99 12.74 3.82
N SER A 463 -18.21 13.85 3.13
CA SER A 463 -19.38 14.71 3.32
C SER A 463 -20.73 13.96 3.28
N PRO A 464 -21.77 14.48 3.98
CA PRO A 464 -23.13 13.95 3.92
C PRO A 464 -23.68 13.91 2.47
N GLU A 465 -23.28 14.84 1.60
CA GLU A 465 -23.71 14.84 0.20
C GLU A 465 -23.21 13.62 -0.56
N ILE A 466 -21.99 13.15 -0.28
CA ILE A 466 -21.46 11.91 -0.89
C ILE A 466 -22.26 10.72 -0.40
N MET A 467 -22.69 10.68 0.86
CA MET A 467 -23.47 9.57 1.39
C MET A 467 -24.88 9.52 0.77
N VAL A 468 -25.51 10.68 0.56
CA VAL A 468 -26.81 10.80 -0.11
C VAL A 468 -26.71 10.46 -1.60
N CYS A 469 -25.68 10.95 -2.30
CA CYS A 469 -25.43 10.61 -3.70
C CYS A 469 -25.04 9.15 -3.88
N PHE A 470 -24.29 8.56 -2.94
CA PHE A 470 -23.93 7.15 -2.95
C PHE A 470 -25.17 6.29 -2.66
N ALA A 471 -26.00 6.65 -1.68
CA ALA A 471 -27.26 5.98 -1.41
C ALA A 471 -28.18 6.03 -2.63
N TYR A 472 -28.35 7.21 -3.25
CA TYR A 472 -29.17 7.37 -4.45
C TYR A 472 -28.61 6.61 -5.66
N SER A 473 -27.31 6.71 -5.93
CA SER A 473 -26.66 6.03 -7.05
C SER A 473 -26.62 4.51 -6.85
N PHE A 474 -26.41 4.06 -5.61
CA PHE A 474 -26.49 2.66 -5.24
C PHE A 474 -27.92 2.16 -5.41
N SER A 475 -28.94 2.90 -4.96
CA SER A 475 -30.34 2.55 -5.17
C SER A 475 -30.73 2.50 -6.65
N ASP A 476 -30.33 3.48 -7.48
CA ASP A 476 -30.63 3.48 -8.93
C ASP A 476 -29.89 2.37 -9.67
N ILE A 477 -28.60 2.14 -9.37
CA ILE A 477 -27.82 1.03 -9.95
C ILE A 477 -28.40 -0.31 -9.50
N PHE A 478 -28.75 -0.46 -8.22
CA PHE A 478 -29.36 -1.66 -7.67
C PHE A 478 -30.71 -1.95 -8.34
N TYR A 479 -31.59 -0.96 -8.51
CA TYR A 479 -32.86 -1.13 -9.22
C TYR A 479 -32.69 -1.47 -10.71
N ARG A 480 -31.71 -0.88 -11.39
CA ARG A 480 -31.43 -1.17 -12.80
C ARG A 480 -30.73 -2.51 -13.02
N GLN A 481 -29.95 -2.96 -12.03
CA GLN A 481 -29.17 -4.20 -12.09
C GLN A 481 -29.99 -5.42 -11.62
N TYR A 482 -31.06 -5.18 -10.85
CA TYR A 482 -32.02 -6.19 -10.38
C TYR A 482 -33.47 -5.81 -10.74
N PRO A 483 -33.84 -5.72 -12.04
CA PRO A 483 -35.23 -5.50 -12.43
C PRO A 483 -36.10 -6.64 -11.90
N TYR A 484 -37.29 -6.29 -11.40
CA TYR A 484 -38.17 -7.11 -10.55
C TYR A 484 -38.59 -8.49 -11.13
N GLU A 485 -38.24 -8.78 -12.39
CA GLU A 485 -38.69 -9.96 -13.12
C GLU A 485 -37.58 -10.87 -13.67
N THR A 486 -36.28 -10.50 -13.67
CA THR A 486 -35.29 -11.31 -14.44
C THR A 486 -33.86 -11.47 -13.89
N SER A 487 -33.51 -11.00 -12.68
CA SER A 487 -32.12 -11.16 -12.22
C SER A 487 -31.80 -12.58 -11.72
N SER A 488 -30.87 -13.27 -12.38
CA SER A 488 -30.18 -14.44 -11.82
C SER A 488 -29.21 -14.01 -10.70
N GLY A 489 -29.06 -14.88 -9.69
CA GLY A 489 -28.53 -14.50 -8.37
C GLY A 489 -27.11 -13.93 -8.34
N SER A 490 -26.91 -12.90 -7.52
CA SER A 490 -25.61 -12.33 -7.15
C SER A 490 -24.76 -13.33 -6.33
N TYR A 491 -23.47 -13.45 -6.68
CA TYR A 491 -22.55 -14.49 -6.20
C TYR A 491 -21.66 -14.09 -5.02
N PHE A 492 -21.86 -12.91 -4.43
CA PHE A 492 -20.91 -12.32 -3.48
C PHE A 492 -21.42 -12.12 -2.06
N ASP A 493 -22.68 -12.40 -1.74
CA ASP A 493 -23.21 -12.14 -0.41
C ASP A 493 -23.92 -13.35 0.22
N CYS A 494 -23.59 -13.67 1.48
CA CYS A 494 -24.12 -14.81 2.22
C CYS A 494 -25.39 -14.47 3.02
N GLU A 495 -25.85 -13.21 3.02
CA GLU A 495 -27.04 -12.78 3.78
C GLU A 495 -28.36 -13.13 3.08
N GLU A 496 -29.17 -14.01 3.69
CA GLU A 496 -30.51 -14.39 3.17
C GLU A 496 -31.59 -13.31 3.42
N SER A 497 -31.41 -12.45 4.43
CA SER A 497 -32.28 -11.29 4.73
C SER A 497 -32.39 -10.34 3.54
N ILE A 498 -31.27 -10.14 2.84
CA ILE A 498 -31.18 -9.32 1.62
C ILE A 498 -31.71 -10.09 0.40
N ARG A 499 -31.61 -11.42 0.36
CA ARG A 499 -32.07 -12.25 -0.77
C ARG A 499 -33.58 -12.46 -0.84
N ASN A 500 -34.29 -12.48 0.28
CA ASN A 500 -35.69 -12.93 0.34
C ASN A 500 -36.70 -11.85 0.77
N ALA A 501 -36.27 -10.62 1.02
CA ALA A 501 -37.20 -9.59 1.43
C ALA A 501 -38.00 -9.04 0.25
N LYS A 502 -39.24 -9.52 0.09
CA LYS A 502 -40.26 -8.86 -0.72
C LYS A 502 -40.75 -7.63 0.05
N PHE A 503 -40.35 -6.44 -0.39
CA PHE A 503 -40.89 -5.19 0.12
C PHE A 503 -41.79 -4.57 -0.95
N GLU A 504 -43.04 -4.28 -0.60
CA GLU A 504 -44.01 -3.67 -1.52
C GLU A 504 -43.80 -2.16 -1.64
N THR A 505 -43.10 -1.52 -0.68
CA THR A 505 -42.76 -0.09 -0.70
C THR A 505 -41.45 0.21 0.04
N GLY A 506 -40.81 1.34 -0.26
CA GLY A 506 -39.61 1.83 0.43
C GLY A 506 -39.78 2.15 1.92
N LEU A 507 -41.02 2.21 2.44
CA LEU A 507 -41.29 2.37 3.88
C LEU A 507 -41.16 1.04 4.65
N GLN A 508 -41.39 -0.11 4.00
CA GLN A 508 -41.32 -1.43 4.66
C GLN A 508 -39.89 -1.89 4.94
N SER A 509 -38.89 -1.40 4.19
CA SER A 509 -37.47 -1.72 4.47
C SER A 509 -36.96 -1.06 5.75
N LEU A 510 -37.65 -0.03 6.26
CA LEU A 510 -37.30 0.67 7.51
C LEU A 510 -37.83 0.00 8.79
N ALA A 511 -38.64 -1.06 8.64
CA ALA A 511 -39.34 -1.74 9.73
C ALA A 511 -38.66 -3.04 10.23
N ILE A 512 -37.42 -3.30 9.80
CA ILE A 512 -36.63 -4.45 10.29
C ILE A 512 -36.32 -4.23 11.79
N PRO A 513 -36.54 -5.23 12.67
CA PRO A 513 -36.15 -5.13 14.09
C PRO A 513 -34.65 -4.88 14.20
N ARG A 514 -34.29 -3.80 14.88
CA ARG A 514 -32.94 -3.24 14.89
C ARG A 514 -32.15 -3.82 16.05
N SER A 515 -30.85 -4.02 15.85
CA SER A 515 -29.97 -4.28 16.98
C SER A 515 -29.86 -3.02 17.86
N HIS A 516 -29.62 -3.22 19.15
CA HIS A 516 -29.49 -2.12 20.12
C HIS A 516 -28.36 -1.13 19.77
N THR A 517 -27.40 -1.58 18.95
CA THR A 517 -26.25 -0.82 18.43
C THR A 517 -26.56 0.06 17.23
N GLU A 518 -27.60 -0.23 16.45
CA GLU A 518 -27.93 0.50 15.21
C GLU A 518 -28.92 1.65 15.43
N THR A 519 -29.57 1.68 16.59
CA THR A 519 -30.63 2.66 16.92
C THR A 519 -30.14 4.12 16.89
N PRO A 520 -28.98 4.48 17.48
CA PRO A 520 -28.52 5.88 17.50
C PRO A 520 -28.16 6.44 16.12
N MET A 521 -27.73 5.57 15.19
CA MET A 521 -27.33 5.95 13.84
C MET A 521 -28.54 6.34 12.98
N PHE A 522 -29.68 5.68 13.21
CA PHE A 522 -30.93 5.94 12.49
C PHE A 522 -31.74 7.10 13.08
N GLU A 523 -31.67 7.32 14.39
CA GLU A 523 -32.31 8.48 15.04
C GLU A 523 -31.70 9.80 14.55
N CYS A 524 -30.40 9.84 14.24
CA CYS A 524 -29.74 11.00 13.62
C CYS A 524 -30.20 11.28 12.18
N THR A 525 -30.82 10.31 11.49
CA THR A 525 -31.21 10.46 10.08
C THR A 525 -32.64 11.01 9.93
N LEU A 526 -33.45 10.96 10.98
CA LEU A 526 -34.87 11.29 10.96
C LEU A 526 -35.19 12.77 11.29
N GLU A 527 -34.18 13.58 11.64
CA GLU A 527 -34.37 15.00 12.02
C GLU A 527 -34.08 16.01 10.89
N ILE A 528 -34.23 15.63 9.61
CA ILE A 528 -34.02 16.56 8.49
C ILE A 528 -35.36 16.79 7.74
N PRO A 529 -36.11 17.87 8.05
CA PRO A 529 -37.37 18.20 7.38
C PRO A 529 -37.26 18.47 5.87
N SER A 530 -36.07 18.80 5.35
CA SER A 530 -35.87 19.24 3.96
C SER A 530 -35.82 18.11 2.92
N ALA A 531 -35.77 16.84 3.32
CA ALA A 531 -35.76 15.71 2.39
C ALA A 531 -37.16 15.41 1.79
N PHE A 532 -38.23 15.80 2.48
CA PHE A 532 -39.60 15.54 2.04
C PHE A 532 -40.04 16.40 0.84
N ASP A 533 -39.57 17.64 0.76
CA ASP A 533 -39.95 18.57 -0.32
C ASP A 533 -39.34 18.18 -1.67
N TYR A 534 -38.14 17.58 -1.67
CA TYR A 534 -37.48 17.12 -2.90
C TYR A 534 -38.15 15.88 -3.51
N VAL A 535 -38.60 14.94 -2.66
CA VAL A 535 -39.29 13.71 -3.09
C VAL A 535 -40.70 14.02 -3.62
N SER A 536 -41.38 15.01 -3.05
CA SER A 536 -42.70 15.46 -3.53
C SER A 536 -42.64 16.08 -4.93
N GLY A 537 -41.57 16.83 -5.25
CA GLY A 537 -41.35 17.42 -6.58
C GLY A 537 -41.11 16.40 -7.68
N VAL A 538 -40.35 15.33 -7.39
CA VAL A 538 -40.06 14.26 -8.37
C VAL A 538 -41.30 13.40 -8.66
N HIS A 539 -42.17 13.19 -7.66
CA HIS A 539 -43.40 12.41 -7.84
C HIS A 539 -44.45 13.12 -8.72
N GLN A 540 -44.52 14.46 -8.66
CA GLN A 540 -45.40 15.24 -9.55
C GLN A 540 -44.96 15.21 -11.01
N ILE A 541 -43.65 15.15 -11.28
CA ILE A 541 -43.11 15.04 -12.64
C ILE A 541 -43.39 13.64 -13.23
N SER A 542 -43.25 12.59 -12.41
CA SER A 542 -43.54 11.21 -12.82
C SER A 542 -45.01 11.01 -13.22
N ASN A 543 -45.96 11.59 -12.48
CA ASN A 543 -47.40 11.46 -12.77
C ASN A 543 -47.86 12.26 -14.00
N SER A 544 -47.02 13.13 -14.54
CA SER A 544 -47.32 13.92 -15.74
C SER A 544 -46.98 13.20 -17.05
N ILE A 545 -46.14 12.15 -16.98
CA ILE A 545 -45.65 11.41 -18.16
C ILE A 545 -46.56 10.23 -18.52
N ASP A 546 -47.40 9.77 -17.60
CA ASP A 546 -48.20 8.53 -17.74
C ASP A 546 -49.53 8.68 -18.52
N LYS A 547 -49.69 9.77 -19.30
CA LYS A 547 -50.94 10.06 -20.05
C LYS A 547 -50.86 9.95 -21.57
N THR A 548 -49.75 9.51 -22.14
CA THR A 548 -49.66 9.23 -23.59
C THR A 548 -49.56 7.72 -23.84
N LYS A 549 -50.71 7.08 -24.06
CA LYS A 549 -50.78 5.71 -24.59
C LYS A 549 -50.19 5.69 -26.01
N ILE A 550 -49.06 5.01 -26.18
CA ILE A 550 -48.55 4.58 -27.49
C ILE A 550 -48.87 3.09 -27.60
N ASP A 551 -49.59 2.73 -28.67
CA ASP A 551 -50.04 1.37 -28.97
C ASP A 551 -48.88 0.55 -29.54
N ILE A 552 -48.33 -0.35 -28.72
CA ILE A 552 -47.12 -1.15 -29.02
C ILE A 552 -47.47 -2.45 -29.77
N ASP A 553 -48.75 -2.81 -29.90
CA ASP A 553 -49.15 -4.14 -30.36
C ASP A 553 -49.13 -4.34 -31.90
N ASN A 554 -48.65 -3.37 -32.69
CA ASN A 554 -48.64 -3.46 -34.16
C ASN A 554 -47.26 -3.54 -34.84
N LEU A 555 -46.16 -3.74 -34.12
CA LEU A 555 -44.83 -3.91 -34.71
C LEU A 555 -44.41 -5.38 -34.82
N THR A 556 -44.94 -6.09 -35.82
CA THR A 556 -44.41 -7.40 -36.24
C THR A 556 -43.29 -7.23 -37.27
N CYS A 557 -42.04 -7.42 -36.85
CA CYS A 557 -40.91 -7.54 -37.76
C CYS A 557 -40.86 -8.95 -38.35
N LYS A 558 -41.25 -9.09 -39.63
CA LYS A 558 -40.92 -10.26 -40.46
C LYS A 558 -39.68 -9.95 -41.31
N THR A 559 -38.70 -10.85 -41.18
CA THR A 559 -37.62 -11.21 -42.12
C THR A 559 -36.50 -10.21 -42.44
N SER A 560 -35.30 -10.60 -42.00
CA SER A 560 -33.96 -10.44 -42.61
C SER A 560 -33.52 -9.05 -43.09
N ILE A 561 -32.82 -8.31 -42.23
CA ILE A 561 -31.87 -7.27 -42.64
C ILE A 561 -30.66 -7.32 -41.68
N ASP A 562 -29.48 -7.57 -42.25
CA ASP A 562 -28.17 -7.57 -41.60
C ASP A 562 -27.53 -6.17 -41.71
N SER A 563 -27.79 -5.26 -40.75
CA SER A 563 -26.78 -4.34 -40.21
C SER A 563 -27.36 -3.47 -39.10
N TYR A 564 -26.55 -3.21 -38.08
CA TYR A 564 -26.90 -2.43 -36.88
C TYR A 564 -27.07 -0.92 -37.17
N GLU A 565 -26.66 -0.43 -38.35
CA GLU A 565 -26.65 0.99 -38.72
C GLU A 565 -28.02 1.52 -39.18
N GLU A 566 -28.87 0.71 -39.82
CA GLU A 566 -30.18 1.20 -40.29
C GLU A 566 -31.22 1.33 -39.17
N CYS A 567 -31.12 0.51 -38.12
CA CYS A 567 -32.00 0.60 -36.95
C CYS A 567 -31.73 1.89 -36.14
N TYR A 568 -30.48 2.38 -36.17
CA TYR A 568 -30.07 3.61 -35.49
C TYR A 568 -30.52 4.88 -36.25
N LYS A 569 -30.57 4.80 -37.58
CA LYS A 569 -31.03 5.90 -38.44
C LYS A 569 -32.54 6.13 -38.33
N TYR A 570 -33.32 5.06 -38.13
CA TYR A 570 -34.78 5.17 -37.95
C TYR A 570 -35.18 5.72 -36.57
N ALA A 571 -34.37 5.46 -35.53
CA ALA A 571 -34.62 5.96 -34.17
C ALA A 571 -34.31 7.46 -33.98
N THR A 572 -33.49 8.05 -34.86
CA THR A 572 -33.03 9.44 -34.76
C THR A 572 -33.93 10.46 -35.47
N GLU A 573 -34.86 10.02 -36.32
CA GLU A 573 -35.75 10.91 -37.10
C GLU A 573 -37.10 11.24 -36.43
N LEU A 574 -37.43 10.65 -35.27
CA LEU A 574 -38.81 10.73 -34.71
C LEU A 574 -38.99 11.46 -33.37
N VAL A 575 -37.99 12.16 -32.80
CA VAL A 575 -38.19 12.90 -31.54
C VAL A 575 -37.47 14.26 -31.52
N PRO A 576 -38.14 15.38 -31.18
CA PRO A 576 -37.51 16.70 -31.12
C PRO A 576 -36.43 16.79 -30.02
N TYR A 577 -35.24 17.21 -30.44
CA TYR A 577 -34.08 17.48 -29.59
C TYR A 577 -34.34 18.64 -28.61
N LYS A 578 -34.49 18.34 -27.31
CA LYS A 578 -33.98 19.26 -26.27
C LYS A 578 -33.72 18.68 -24.87
N TYR A 579 -34.08 17.44 -24.57
CA TYR A 579 -33.90 16.92 -23.20
C TYR A 579 -33.19 15.56 -23.10
N VAL A 580 -32.77 14.97 -24.22
CA VAL A 580 -32.11 13.66 -24.24
C VAL A 580 -30.57 13.75 -24.21
N GLY A 581 -29.99 14.90 -24.60
CA GLY A 581 -28.53 15.07 -24.71
C GLY A 581 -27.78 14.99 -23.37
N VAL A 582 -28.32 15.60 -22.30
CA VAL A 582 -27.61 15.71 -21.01
C VAL A 582 -27.60 14.38 -20.24
N GLY A 583 -28.68 13.60 -20.36
CA GLY A 583 -28.81 12.31 -19.68
C GLY A 583 -27.94 11.22 -20.31
N ILE A 584 -27.82 11.18 -21.64
CA ILE A 584 -27.05 10.15 -22.35
C ILE A 584 -25.54 10.41 -22.22
N GLU A 585 -25.07 11.67 -22.29
CA GLU A 585 -23.66 11.99 -22.06
C GLU A 585 -23.21 11.64 -20.64
N THR A 586 -24.06 11.91 -19.64
CA THR A 586 -23.75 11.62 -18.24
C THR A 586 -23.72 10.12 -17.96
N ILE A 587 -24.64 9.34 -18.55
CA ILE A 587 -24.67 7.88 -18.44
C ILE A 587 -23.50 7.22 -19.19
N MET A 588 -23.08 7.76 -20.35
CA MET A 588 -21.90 7.26 -21.07
C MET A 588 -20.59 7.58 -20.34
N LEU A 589 -20.45 8.78 -19.77
CA LEU A 589 -19.30 9.15 -18.93
C LEU A 589 -19.23 8.31 -17.65
N LEU A 590 -20.37 8.00 -17.02
CA LEU A 590 -20.44 7.08 -15.87
C LEU A 590 -20.11 5.64 -16.27
N ARG A 591 -20.58 5.14 -17.42
CA ARG A 591 -20.22 3.79 -17.90
C ARG A 591 -18.75 3.68 -18.28
N LEU A 592 -18.13 4.73 -18.81
CA LEU A 592 -16.70 4.77 -19.12
C LEU A 592 -15.85 4.86 -17.85
N LYS A 593 -16.26 5.66 -16.85
CA LYS A 593 -15.62 5.67 -15.51
C LYS A 593 -15.79 4.33 -14.78
N LEU A 594 -16.95 3.69 -14.84
CA LEU A 594 -17.19 2.39 -14.20
C LEU A 594 -16.46 1.22 -14.89
N LYS A 595 -16.25 1.27 -16.22
CA LYS A 595 -15.37 0.30 -16.90
C LYS A 595 -13.89 0.52 -16.56
N ALA A 596 -13.45 1.76 -16.34
CA ALA A 596 -12.10 2.07 -15.89
C ALA A 596 -11.83 1.67 -14.41
N VAL A 597 -12.89 1.56 -13.59
CA VAL A 597 -12.82 1.13 -12.18
C VAL A 597 -12.88 -0.41 -12.02
N ASN A 598 -13.05 -1.17 -13.10
CA ASN A 598 -13.07 -2.65 -13.07
C ASN A 598 -11.67 -3.28 -13.21
N GLN A 599 -10.73 -2.87 -12.34
CA GLN A 599 -9.59 -3.68 -11.87
C GLN A 599 -9.49 -3.55 -10.34
N PRO A 600 -9.04 -4.61 -9.63
CA PRO A 600 -9.82 -5.30 -8.62
C PRO A 600 -9.97 -4.51 -7.32
N LEU A 601 -11.19 -4.05 -7.04
CA LEU A 601 -11.65 -3.77 -5.69
C LEU A 601 -11.83 -5.08 -4.94
N LEU A 602 -10.75 -5.55 -4.31
CA LEU A 602 -10.69 -6.30 -3.05
C LEU A 602 -9.21 -6.65 -2.79
N ASN A 603 -8.44 -5.68 -2.30
CA ASN A 603 -7.17 -5.95 -1.62
C ASN A 603 -7.49 -6.57 -0.24
N SER A 604 -7.85 -7.86 -0.22
CA SER A 604 -8.12 -8.63 1.01
C SER A 604 -6.87 -8.88 1.86
N SER A 605 -5.68 -8.50 1.40
CA SER A 605 -4.40 -8.68 2.09
C SER A 605 -4.02 -7.56 3.07
N LEU A 606 -4.79 -6.46 3.15
CA LEU A 606 -4.53 -5.35 4.09
C LEU A 606 -4.97 -5.64 5.54
N TYR A 607 -5.68 -6.74 5.79
CA TYR A 607 -6.20 -7.10 7.12
C TYR A 607 -5.78 -8.49 7.62
N TRP A 608 -5.03 -9.27 6.82
CA TRP A 608 -4.66 -10.63 7.19
C TRP A 608 -3.30 -10.67 7.88
N ASN A 609 -3.31 -10.96 9.18
CA ASN A 609 -2.11 -11.34 9.92
C ASN A 609 -2.16 -12.84 10.17
N GLU A 610 -1.21 -13.58 9.60
CA GLU A 610 -1.09 -15.03 9.81
C GLU A 610 -0.99 -15.39 11.29
N GLU A 611 -0.35 -14.52 12.09
CA GLU A 611 -0.15 -14.73 13.53
C GLU A 611 -1.46 -14.64 14.33
N ASP A 612 -2.52 -14.03 13.79
CA ASP A 612 -3.79 -13.89 14.50
C ASP A 612 -4.43 -15.25 14.81
N ARG A 613 -4.12 -16.29 14.00
CA ARG A 613 -4.55 -17.68 14.27
C ARG A 613 -3.84 -18.33 15.46
N PHE A 614 -2.76 -17.73 15.95
CA PHE A 614 -2.01 -18.15 17.12
C PHE A 614 -2.17 -17.21 18.31
N LYS A 615 -3.01 -16.17 18.21
CA LYS A 615 -3.35 -15.34 19.37
C LYS A 615 -3.88 -16.23 20.50
N PRO A 616 -3.30 -16.14 21.72
CA PRO A 616 -3.69 -16.97 22.84
C PRO A 616 -5.19 -16.89 23.13
N PHE A 617 -5.77 -18.03 23.48
CA PHE A 617 -7.18 -18.12 23.79
C PHE A 617 -7.42 -17.72 25.27
N ASN A 618 -7.66 -16.43 25.53
CA ASN A 618 -7.78 -15.89 26.90
C ASN A 618 -8.82 -16.61 27.79
N ASN A 619 -9.83 -17.27 27.21
CA ASN A 619 -10.93 -17.93 27.93
C ASN A 619 -10.92 -19.48 27.84
N LEU A 620 -9.90 -20.08 27.22
CA LEU A 620 -9.90 -21.54 26.99
C LEU A 620 -9.38 -22.35 28.19
N MET A 621 -8.55 -21.74 29.04
CA MET A 621 -7.66 -22.44 29.99
C MET A 621 -7.88 -22.09 31.47
N SER A 622 -9.03 -21.52 31.85
CA SER A 622 -9.29 -21.20 33.27
C SER A 622 -9.62 -22.41 34.15
N SER A 623 -9.75 -23.61 33.58
CA SER A 623 -10.04 -24.84 34.33
C SER A 623 -8.82 -25.77 34.35
N ARG A 624 -8.56 -26.39 35.51
CA ARG A 624 -7.47 -27.35 35.77
C ARG A 624 -7.59 -28.69 35.00
N ASN A 625 -8.34 -28.74 33.90
CA ASN A 625 -8.65 -29.98 33.19
C ASN A 625 -7.73 -30.17 31.99
N GLU A 626 -7.39 -31.43 31.67
CA GLU A 626 -6.67 -31.79 30.45
C GLU A 626 -7.46 -31.33 29.23
N CYS A 627 -6.86 -30.51 28.38
CA CYS A 627 -7.50 -29.98 27.17
C CYS A 627 -7.20 -30.84 25.94
N GLN A 628 -8.03 -30.74 24.92
CA GLN A 628 -7.99 -31.61 23.75
C GLN A 628 -7.97 -30.82 22.42
N ILE A 629 -6.95 -31.03 21.58
CA ILE A 629 -6.76 -30.36 20.28
C ILE A 629 -6.64 -31.36 19.13
N LEU A 630 -7.62 -31.39 18.24
CA LEU A 630 -7.58 -32.22 17.03
C LEU A 630 -7.06 -31.38 15.85
N TYR A 631 -5.87 -31.72 15.35
CA TYR A 631 -5.22 -31.04 14.24
C TYR A 631 -5.28 -31.89 12.96
N CYS A 632 -6.15 -31.49 12.03
CA CYS A 632 -6.29 -32.10 10.71
C CYS A 632 -5.48 -31.36 9.65
N GLY A 633 -4.64 -32.10 8.90
CA GLY A 633 -3.74 -31.53 7.91
C GLY A 633 -2.41 -31.09 8.54
N ALA A 634 -1.76 -31.98 9.28
CA ALA A 634 -0.53 -31.69 10.00
C ALA A 634 0.68 -31.42 9.08
N HIS A 635 0.63 -31.88 7.83
CA HIS A 635 1.70 -31.77 6.85
C HIS A 635 3.02 -32.39 7.37
N GLU A 636 4.12 -32.13 6.68
CA GLU A 636 5.44 -32.69 7.00
C GLU A 636 6.03 -32.21 8.34
N ALA A 637 5.64 -31.02 8.81
CA ALA A 637 6.32 -30.31 9.90
C ALA A 637 5.46 -30.07 11.14
N GLY A 638 4.14 -30.28 11.07
CA GLY A 638 3.24 -30.11 12.21
C GLY A 638 3.30 -28.71 12.85
N THR A 639 3.60 -27.67 12.07
CA THR A 639 3.98 -26.34 12.59
C THR A 639 2.94 -25.75 13.52
N ASP A 640 1.66 -25.82 13.15
CA ASP A 640 0.57 -25.22 13.91
C ASP A 640 0.35 -26.01 15.21
N GLY A 641 0.42 -27.34 15.14
CA GLY A 641 0.37 -28.20 16.32
C GLY A 641 1.53 -27.97 17.28
N LEU A 642 2.76 -27.72 16.80
CA LEU A 642 3.88 -27.34 17.66
C LEU A 642 3.65 -26.00 18.36
N GLU A 643 3.03 -25.05 17.67
CA GLU A 643 2.70 -23.77 18.28
C GLU A 643 1.61 -23.94 19.36
N PHE A 644 0.62 -24.80 19.13
CA PHE A 644 -0.36 -25.16 20.15
C PHE A 644 0.27 -25.89 21.35
N ILE A 645 1.23 -26.79 21.13
CA ILE A 645 1.95 -27.47 22.21
C ILE A 645 2.70 -26.47 23.10
N LYS A 646 3.37 -25.48 22.50
CA LYS A 646 4.07 -24.42 23.26
C LYS A 646 3.10 -23.54 24.05
N GLN A 647 1.94 -23.23 23.46
CA GLN A 647 0.96 -22.34 24.09
C GLN A 647 0.13 -23.06 25.17
N TYR A 648 -0.09 -24.37 25.01
CA TYR A 648 -1.00 -25.17 25.82
C TYR A 648 -0.35 -26.48 26.29
N GLU A 649 0.59 -26.36 27.21
CA GLU A 649 1.40 -27.49 27.71
C GLU A 649 0.57 -28.64 28.32
N ASN A 650 -0.65 -28.35 28.81
CA ASN A 650 -1.55 -29.35 29.42
C ASN A 650 -2.53 -30.00 28.42
N CYS A 651 -2.41 -29.71 27.12
CA CYS A 651 -3.30 -30.28 26.11
C CYS A 651 -2.77 -31.59 25.53
N HIS A 652 -3.68 -32.50 25.25
CA HIS A 652 -3.48 -33.57 24.29
C HIS A 652 -3.64 -33.03 22.86
N VAL A 653 -2.68 -33.33 21.98
CA VAL A 653 -2.74 -32.91 20.57
C VAL A 653 -2.73 -34.13 19.65
N TRP A 654 -3.77 -34.30 18.84
CA TRP A 654 -3.89 -35.38 17.84
C TRP A 654 -3.59 -34.82 16.44
N PHE A 655 -2.45 -35.18 15.87
CA PHE A 655 -2.01 -34.82 14.53
C PHE A 655 -2.52 -35.85 13.52
N LEU A 656 -3.23 -35.38 12.50
CA LEU A 656 -3.76 -36.21 11.41
C LEU A 656 -3.17 -35.76 10.07
N GLU A 657 -2.47 -36.68 9.39
CA GLU A 657 -1.89 -36.45 8.07
C GLU A 657 -2.12 -37.67 7.16
N PRO A 658 -3.01 -37.60 6.16
CA PRO A 658 -3.34 -38.74 5.29
C PRO A 658 -2.24 -39.10 4.28
N VAL A 659 -1.35 -38.18 3.93
CA VAL A 659 -0.30 -38.43 2.94
C VAL A 659 0.84 -39.16 3.62
N ALA A 660 1.00 -40.46 3.35
CA ALA A 660 1.98 -41.30 4.02
C ALA A 660 3.40 -40.71 4.03
N GLN A 661 3.84 -40.06 2.94
CA GLN A 661 5.15 -39.41 2.89
C GLN A 661 5.28 -38.21 3.85
N PHE A 662 4.22 -37.44 4.03
CA PHE A 662 4.19 -36.32 4.95
C PHE A 662 4.10 -36.81 6.39
N TYR A 663 3.28 -37.84 6.63
CA TYR A 663 3.20 -38.52 7.92
C TYR A 663 4.57 -39.11 8.34
N ASP A 664 5.27 -39.79 7.43
CA ASP A 664 6.60 -40.35 7.71
C ASP A 664 7.60 -39.25 8.09
N LYS A 665 7.56 -38.09 7.42
CA LYS A 665 8.38 -36.93 7.80
C LYS A 665 7.95 -36.34 9.15
N LEU A 666 6.65 -36.28 9.41
CA LEU A 666 6.07 -35.76 10.64
C LEU A 666 6.56 -36.56 11.85
N ILE A 667 6.46 -37.90 11.82
CA ILE A 667 6.89 -38.77 12.93
C ILE A 667 8.41 -38.77 13.16
N HIS A 668 9.20 -38.49 12.11
CA HIS A 668 10.66 -38.40 12.19
C HIS A 668 11.17 -36.96 12.42
N SER A 669 10.27 -35.99 12.54
CA SER A 669 10.65 -34.59 12.73
C SER A 669 11.31 -34.41 14.10
N ARG A 670 12.64 -34.25 14.12
CA ARG A 670 13.43 -33.99 15.34
C ARG A 670 12.94 -32.76 16.12
N ARG A 671 12.38 -31.77 15.42
CA ARG A 671 11.82 -30.55 16.02
C ARG A 671 10.57 -30.85 16.84
N ILE A 672 9.73 -31.76 16.33
CA ILE A 672 8.57 -32.26 17.07
C ILE A 672 9.09 -33.10 18.23
N LEU A 673 9.87 -34.16 17.97
CA LEU A 673 10.38 -35.09 19.00
C LEU A 673 11.05 -34.42 20.22
N ARG A 674 11.76 -33.30 20.04
CA ARG A 674 12.37 -32.54 21.17
C ARG A 674 11.38 -31.77 22.04
N GLN A 675 10.24 -31.35 21.51
CA GLN A 675 9.19 -30.65 22.26
C GLN A 675 8.16 -31.62 22.87
N LEU A 676 8.18 -32.88 22.45
CA LEU A 676 7.21 -33.90 22.83
C LEU A 676 7.50 -34.61 24.16
N GLU A 677 8.66 -34.38 24.78
CA GLU A 677 9.00 -35.03 26.06
C GLU A 677 8.08 -34.56 27.22
N THR A 678 7.42 -33.41 27.07
CA THR A 678 6.60 -32.79 28.13
C THR A 678 5.10 -32.77 27.85
N VAL A 679 4.65 -33.10 26.63
CA VAL A 679 3.24 -32.95 26.21
C VAL A 679 2.71 -34.23 25.57
N LYS A 680 1.49 -34.63 25.96
CA LYS A 680 0.81 -35.80 25.41
C LYS A 680 0.36 -35.51 23.97
N HIS A 681 0.79 -36.34 23.04
CA HIS A 681 0.51 -36.15 21.63
C HIS A 681 0.27 -37.51 20.95
N HIS A 682 -0.47 -37.48 19.86
CA HIS A 682 -0.79 -38.67 19.07
C HIS A 682 -0.71 -38.32 17.59
N MET A 683 -0.11 -39.18 16.77
CA MET A 683 0.00 -38.95 15.33
C MET A 683 -0.62 -40.12 14.57
N TYR A 684 -1.43 -39.82 13.55
CA TYR A 684 -2.08 -40.85 12.74
C TYR A 684 -1.98 -40.54 11.25
N ASN A 685 -1.71 -41.59 10.47
CA ASN A 685 -1.67 -41.56 9.01
C ASN A 685 -3.08 -41.72 8.41
N ILE A 686 -3.97 -40.79 8.77
CA ILE A 686 -5.36 -40.76 8.31
C ILE A 686 -5.77 -39.31 8.05
N GLY A 687 -6.73 -39.12 7.14
CA GLY A 687 -7.41 -37.85 6.92
C GLY A 687 -8.84 -37.91 7.46
N LEU A 688 -9.47 -36.75 7.64
CA LEU A 688 -10.87 -36.67 8.04
C LEU A 688 -11.78 -36.41 6.84
N SER A 689 -12.97 -37.00 6.87
CA SER A 689 -14.03 -36.85 5.87
C SER A 689 -15.41 -37.04 6.52
N ASN A 690 -16.46 -37.02 5.71
CA ASN A 690 -17.84 -37.27 6.11
C ASN A 690 -18.23 -38.77 6.15
N LYS A 691 -17.28 -39.66 5.80
CA LYS A 691 -17.41 -41.12 5.77
C LYS A 691 -16.02 -41.77 5.76
N ASN A 692 -15.96 -43.06 6.09
CA ASN A 692 -14.77 -43.87 5.88
C ASN A 692 -14.62 -44.21 4.39
N GLU A 693 -13.48 -43.90 3.79
CA GLU A 693 -13.17 -44.29 2.42
C GLU A 693 -11.68 -44.36 2.14
N LEU A 694 -11.32 -45.14 1.12
CA LEU A 694 -10.00 -45.16 0.52
C LEU A 694 -10.09 -44.39 -0.80
N ILE A 695 -9.21 -43.40 -0.97
CA ILE A 695 -9.14 -42.62 -2.21
C ILE A 695 -7.74 -42.74 -2.81
N ASP A 696 -7.68 -42.77 -4.15
CA ASP A 696 -6.43 -42.69 -4.89
C ASP A 696 -6.19 -41.23 -5.33
N ILE A 697 -5.02 -40.68 -5.02
CA ILE A 697 -4.56 -39.36 -5.49
C ILE A 697 -3.31 -39.51 -6.35
N THR A 698 -2.98 -38.55 -7.21
CA THR A 698 -1.76 -38.59 -8.03
C THR A 698 -0.60 -37.82 -7.40
N ALA A 699 0.65 -38.13 -7.80
CA ALA A 699 1.84 -37.35 -7.43
C ALA A 699 1.75 -35.86 -7.78
N LYS A 700 0.94 -35.51 -8.78
CA LYS A 700 0.68 -34.12 -9.20
C LYS A 700 -0.25 -33.43 -8.20
N ASP A 701 -1.20 -34.15 -7.63
CA ASP A 701 -2.08 -33.64 -6.59
C ASP A 701 -1.28 -33.36 -5.31
N ILE A 702 -0.35 -34.25 -4.94
CA ILE A 702 0.58 -34.04 -3.81
C ILE A 702 1.46 -32.81 -4.02
N ARG A 703 2.03 -32.59 -5.22
CA ARG A 703 2.88 -31.41 -5.48
C ARG A 703 2.11 -30.10 -5.51
N LYS A 704 0.79 -30.15 -5.67
CA LYS A 704 -0.14 -29.02 -5.63
C LYS A 704 -0.87 -28.93 -4.28
N SER A 705 -0.39 -29.60 -3.23
CA SER A 705 -1.01 -29.68 -1.89
C SER A 705 -1.05 -28.36 -1.11
N GLN A 706 -1.19 -27.23 -1.81
CA GLN A 706 -1.81 -26.00 -1.31
C GLN A 706 -3.25 -25.83 -1.88
N ALA A 707 -3.84 -26.87 -2.50
CA ALA A 707 -5.21 -26.84 -3.05
C ALA A 707 -5.77 -28.24 -3.42
N LEU A 708 -5.62 -29.27 -2.59
CA LEU A 708 -6.13 -30.62 -2.85
C LEU A 708 -7.63 -30.73 -2.56
N THR A 709 -8.44 -30.21 -3.48
CA THR A 709 -9.88 -30.33 -3.40
C THR A 709 -10.33 -31.77 -3.66
N LEU A 710 -10.78 -32.47 -2.63
CA LEU A 710 -11.39 -33.80 -2.74
C LEU A 710 -12.79 -33.78 -3.38
N VAL A 711 -13.36 -32.59 -3.54
CA VAL A 711 -14.60 -32.35 -4.27
C VAL A 711 -14.26 -32.33 -5.75
N GLY A 712 -14.50 -33.43 -6.46
CA GLY A 712 -14.34 -33.49 -7.92
C GLY A 712 -13.85 -34.83 -8.45
N LYS A 713 -14.61 -35.91 -8.27
CA LYS A 713 -14.44 -37.14 -9.06
C LYS A 713 -14.81 -36.87 -10.52
N HIS A 714 -13.91 -36.28 -11.30
CA HIS A 714 -13.97 -36.38 -12.76
C HIS A 714 -12.73 -37.13 -13.24
N GLU A 715 -12.90 -38.44 -13.42
CA GLU A 715 -11.97 -39.30 -14.13
C GLU A 715 -11.87 -38.83 -15.59
N ASN A 716 -10.90 -37.96 -15.91
CA ASN A 716 -10.45 -37.86 -17.29
C ASN A 716 -9.64 -39.11 -17.61
N LYS A 717 -10.30 -40.11 -18.18
CA LYS A 717 -9.77 -41.44 -18.52
C LYS A 717 -8.63 -41.48 -19.56
N ASN A 718 -8.08 -40.33 -19.98
CA ASN A 718 -7.19 -40.27 -21.14
C ASN A 718 -5.72 -39.87 -20.84
N ASP A 719 -5.31 -39.72 -19.57
CA ASP A 719 -3.90 -39.43 -19.22
C ASP A 719 -3.14 -40.72 -18.86
N ILE A 720 -2.60 -41.40 -19.88
CA ILE A 720 -1.89 -42.70 -19.79
C ILE A 720 -0.37 -42.53 -19.49
N GLY A 721 0.06 -41.38 -18.96
CA GLY A 721 1.46 -41.18 -18.54
C GLY A 721 1.68 -41.54 -17.08
N ASN A 722 2.45 -42.61 -16.79
CA ASN A 722 3.02 -43.06 -15.49
C ASN A 722 2.74 -42.18 -14.24
N ASN A 723 1.48 -42.05 -13.85
CA ASN A 723 1.08 -41.31 -12.66
C ASN A 723 1.05 -42.26 -11.48
N LEU A 724 2.12 -42.24 -10.67
CA LEU A 724 2.13 -42.86 -9.34
C LEU A 724 0.88 -42.41 -8.58
N LYS A 725 0.02 -43.38 -8.23
CA LYS A 725 -1.17 -43.19 -7.40
C LYS A 725 -0.82 -43.48 -5.95
N TYR A 726 -1.24 -42.61 -5.04
CA TYR A 726 -1.11 -42.77 -3.59
C TYR A 726 -2.49 -43.02 -3.00
N LYS A 727 -2.59 -44.00 -2.11
CA LYS A 727 -3.82 -44.29 -1.36
C LYS A 727 -3.87 -43.44 -0.11
N LEU A 728 -4.91 -42.64 0.04
CA LEU A 728 -5.24 -41.96 1.30
C LEU A 728 -6.32 -42.73 2.03
N ILE A 729 -6.17 -42.84 3.35
CA ILE A 729 -7.17 -43.39 4.26
C ILE A 729 -7.94 -42.22 4.85
N LEU A 730 -9.20 -42.05 4.45
CA LEU A 730 -10.10 -41.06 5.03
C LEU A 730 -11.03 -41.74 6.03
N ARG A 731 -11.18 -41.14 7.20
CA ARG A 731 -12.05 -41.62 8.28
C ARG A 731 -13.18 -40.63 8.55
N ASP A 732 -14.34 -41.14 8.92
CA ASP A 732 -15.48 -40.31 9.34
C ASP A 732 -15.12 -39.55 10.62
N VAL A 733 -15.13 -38.22 10.57
CA VAL A 733 -14.82 -37.38 11.75
C VAL A 733 -15.70 -37.71 12.95
N ALA A 734 -16.96 -38.08 12.73
CA ALA A 734 -17.86 -38.42 13.82
C ALA A 734 -17.39 -39.68 14.56
N GLU A 735 -16.86 -40.68 13.84
CA GLU A 735 -16.33 -41.90 14.44
C GLU A 735 -15.01 -41.63 15.18
N ILE A 736 -14.12 -40.82 14.59
CA ILE A 736 -12.83 -40.47 15.19
C ILE A 736 -12.99 -39.76 16.53
N LEU A 737 -13.98 -38.86 16.66
CA LEU A 737 -14.25 -38.20 17.94
C LEU A 737 -14.60 -39.20 19.06
N PHE A 738 -15.24 -40.34 18.75
CA PHE A 738 -15.50 -41.39 19.75
C PHE A 738 -14.32 -42.35 19.91
N GLU A 739 -13.67 -42.74 18.82
CA GLU A 739 -12.53 -43.67 18.82
C GLU A 739 -11.34 -43.11 19.63
N PHE A 740 -11.06 -41.82 19.51
CA PHE A 740 -10.00 -41.15 20.28
C PHE A 740 -10.41 -40.82 21.71
N HIS A 741 -11.60 -41.25 22.15
CA HIS A 741 -12.16 -40.97 23.47
C HIS A 741 -12.24 -39.46 23.78
N ILE A 742 -12.34 -38.63 22.73
CA ILE A 742 -12.61 -37.19 22.85
C ILE A 742 -14.05 -36.99 23.32
N LEU A 743 -14.96 -37.75 22.73
CA LEU A 743 -16.34 -37.90 23.16
C LEU A 743 -16.58 -39.34 23.63
N LEU A 744 -17.30 -39.50 24.73
CA LEU A 744 -17.70 -40.78 25.28
C LEU A 744 -19.22 -40.92 25.19
N LYS A 745 -19.69 -41.99 24.54
CA LYS A 745 -21.11 -42.32 24.47
C LYS A 745 -21.46 -43.30 25.59
N ILE A 746 -22.14 -42.81 26.63
CA ILE A 746 -22.52 -43.64 27.80
C ILE A 746 -23.87 -44.33 27.57
N SER A 747 -24.76 -43.70 26.80
CA SER A 747 -26.05 -44.27 26.39
C SER A 747 -26.45 -43.75 25.02
N ASN A 748 -27.62 -44.15 24.50
CA ASN A 748 -28.09 -43.67 23.20
C ASN A 748 -28.25 -42.15 23.09
N SER A 749 -28.31 -41.44 24.22
CA SER A 749 -28.57 -39.99 24.26
C SER A 749 -27.57 -39.17 25.08
N ILE A 750 -26.66 -39.81 25.84
CA ILE A 750 -25.70 -39.11 26.70
C ILE A 750 -24.30 -39.20 26.09
N ILE A 751 -23.77 -38.04 25.73
CA ILE A 751 -22.39 -37.83 25.30
C ILE A 751 -21.68 -37.01 26.38
N ILE A 752 -20.54 -37.49 26.87
CA ILE A 752 -19.68 -36.78 27.82
C ILE A 752 -18.35 -36.49 27.12
N GLY A 753 -17.76 -35.33 27.40
CA GLY A 753 -16.52 -34.86 26.77
C GLY A 753 -16.76 -33.67 25.85
N GLU A 754 -15.69 -32.93 25.59
CA GLU A 754 -15.68 -31.78 24.67
C GLU A 754 -14.31 -31.71 23.99
N LEU A 755 -14.30 -31.27 22.73
CA LEU A 755 -13.07 -30.93 22.03
C LEU A 755 -12.79 -29.44 22.22
N ASN A 756 -11.62 -29.08 22.77
CA ASN A 756 -11.27 -27.68 23.00
C ASN A 756 -11.00 -26.94 21.70
N LEU A 757 -10.26 -27.55 20.77
CA LEU A 757 -9.94 -26.96 19.47
C LEU A 757 -10.00 -28.02 18.37
N LEU A 758 -10.83 -27.75 17.36
CA LEU A 758 -10.75 -28.39 16.05
C LEU A 758 -9.99 -27.47 15.11
N HIS A 759 -8.76 -27.84 14.75
CA HIS A 759 -7.96 -27.10 13.78
C HIS A 759 -7.91 -27.87 12.45
N ILE A 760 -8.32 -27.23 11.35
CA ILE A 760 -8.41 -27.88 10.04
C ILE A 760 -7.65 -27.08 8.97
N ASN A 761 -6.65 -27.71 8.37
CA ASN A 761 -5.87 -27.17 7.26
C ASN A 761 -5.57 -28.28 6.24
N CYS A 762 -6.61 -28.79 5.59
CA CYS A 762 -6.54 -30.02 4.80
C CYS A 762 -6.89 -29.79 3.33
N GLU A 763 -6.76 -28.55 2.85
CA GLU A 763 -6.79 -28.18 1.45
C GLU A 763 -8.09 -28.51 0.70
N GLY A 764 -9.21 -28.64 1.43
CA GLY A 764 -10.53 -28.90 0.86
C GLY A 764 -11.43 -29.82 1.69
N CYS A 765 -10.90 -30.56 2.68
CA CYS A 765 -11.71 -31.43 3.54
C CYS A 765 -12.51 -30.66 4.61
N GLU A 766 -12.23 -29.37 4.83
CA GLU A 766 -12.83 -28.54 5.88
C GLU A 766 -14.35 -28.56 5.80
N TYR A 767 -14.88 -28.45 4.58
CA TYR A 767 -16.31 -28.44 4.32
C TYR A 767 -16.98 -29.77 4.67
N ASP A 768 -16.39 -30.90 4.24
CA ASP A 768 -16.94 -32.24 4.52
C ASP A 768 -16.92 -32.57 6.01
N VAL A 769 -15.83 -32.18 6.70
CA VAL A 769 -15.67 -32.38 8.13
C VAL A 769 -16.70 -31.57 8.92
N ILE A 770 -16.79 -30.26 8.66
CA ILE A 770 -17.71 -29.38 9.41
C ILE A 770 -19.17 -29.73 9.13
N GLU A 771 -19.54 -29.99 7.87
CA GLU A 771 -20.91 -30.41 7.52
C GLU A 771 -21.29 -31.74 8.16
N ARG A 772 -20.34 -32.70 8.23
CA ARG A 772 -20.58 -33.98 8.91
C ARG A 772 -20.86 -33.77 10.40
N LEU A 773 -20.08 -32.92 11.06
CA LEU A 773 -20.24 -32.59 12.48
C LEU A 773 -21.58 -31.90 12.76
N ILE A 774 -22.01 -30.97 11.90
CA ILE A 774 -23.31 -30.32 12.04
C ILE A 774 -24.45 -31.33 11.80
N LYS A 775 -24.38 -32.13 10.73
CA LYS A 775 -25.38 -33.16 10.40
C LYS A 775 -25.55 -34.19 11.51
N LYS A 776 -24.48 -34.51 12.25
CA LYS A 776 -24.51 -35.44 13.39
C LYS A 776 -24.82 -34.75 14.72
N ASN A 777 -25.08 -33.44 14.72
CA ASN A 777 -25.27 -32.62 15.92
C ASN A 777 -24.12 -32.75 16.93
N LEU A 778 -22.90 -32.97 16.42
CA LEU A 778 -21.67 -33.07 17.22
C LEU A 778 -20.92 -31.74 17.32
N ILE A 779 -21.20 -30.80 16.40
CA ILE A 779 -20.53 -29.49 16.34
C ILE A 779 -20.61 -28.72 17.67
N LYS A 780 -21.71 -28.87 18.42
CA LYS A 780 -21.93 -28.21 19.73
C LYS A 780 -20.97 -28.68 20.85
N TYR A 781 -20.30 -29.82 20.67
CA TYR A 781 -19.31 -30.34 21.63
C TYR A 781 -17.89 -29.85 21.32
N ILE A 782 -17.73 -28.98 20.33
CA ILE A 782 -16.47 -28.36 19.96
C ILE A 782 -16.50 -26.92 20.45
N ARG A 783 -15.51 -26.53 21.26
CA ARG A 783 -15.44 -25.19 21.86
C ARG A 783 -14.94 -24.14 20.87
N ILE A 784 -13.91 -24.49 20.10
CA ILE A 784 -13.33 -23.62 19.07
C ILE A 784 -13.13 -24.41 17.79
N ILE A 785 -13.53 -23.80 16.67
CA ILE A 785 -13.25 -24.30 15.34
C ILE A 785 -12.36 -23.26 14.65
N GLN A 786 -11.17 -23.68 14.23
CA GLN A 786 -10.25 -22.87 13.45
C GLN A 786 -9.95 -23.59 12.14
N PHE A 787 -10.22 -22.96 11.00
CA PHE A 787 -9.97 -23.62 9.72
C PHE A 787 -9.50 -22.64 8.63
N GLY A 788 -8.70 -23.17 7.72
CA GLY A 788 -8.33 -22.49 6.47
C GLY A 788 -9.44 -22.69 5.44
N SER A 789 -10.17 -21.66 5.04
CA SER A 789 -11.29 -21.79 4.10
C SER A 789 -10.80 -21.92 2.65
N HIS A 790 -10.08 -22.98 2.30
CA HIS A 790 -9.46 -23.12 0.98
C HIS A 790 -10.47 -22.95 -0.18
N ARG A 791 -10.01 -22.31 -1.28
CA ARG A 791 -10.79 -22.10 -2.51
C ARG A 791 -10.33 -22.99 -3.67
N PRO A 792 -10.85 -24.22 -3.75
CA PRO A 792 -10.71 -25.10 -4.91
C PRO A 792 -10.85 -24.42 -6.27
N LEU A 793 -9.77 -24.40 -7.05
CA LEU A 793 -9.82 -23.82 -8.40
C LEU A 793 -10.74 -24.60 -9.35
N ALA A 794 -10.93 -25.89 -9.11
CA ALA A 794 -11.70 -26.78 -9.99
C ALA A 794 -13.22 -26.61 -9.86
N ILE A 795 -13.74 -26.07 -8.75
CA ILE A 795 -15.19 -26.00 -8.47
C ILE A 795 -15.59 -24.63 -7.91
N ARG A 796 -15.36 -23.57 -8.69
CA ARG A 796 -15.53 -22.18 -8.23
C ARG A 796 -16.98 -21.78 -7.90
N SER A 797 -17.99 -22.36 -8.56
CA SER A 797 -19.39 -21.91 -8.40
C SER A 797 -20.11 -22.56 -7.23
N SER A 798 -19.92 -23.85 -6.96
CA SER A 798 -20.60 -24.51 -5.83
C SER A 798 -19.90 -24.27 -4.49
N ILE A 799 -18.58 -24.01 -4.49
CA ILE A 799 -17.84 -23.82 -3.24
C ILE A 799 -18.25 -22.54 -2.51
N ASN A 800 -18.51 -21.45 -3.23
CA ASN A 800 -19.01 -20.21 -2.62
C ASN A 800 -20.35 -20.44 -1.91
N ARG A 801 -21.27 -21.18 -2.55
CA ARG A 801 -22.56 -21.53 -1.93
C ARG A 801 -22.36 -22.40 -0.70
N ARG A 802 -21.51 -23.43 -0.81
CA ARG A 802 -21.19 -24.35 0.28
C ARG A 802 -20.58 -23.60 1.47
N TYR A 803 -19.66 -22.68 1.20
CA TYR A 803 -19.05 -21.80 2.18
C TYR A 803 -20.09 -20.92 2.90
N CYS A 804 -20.97 -20.23 2.16
CA CYS A 804 -22.04 -19.43 2.77
C CYS A 804 -22.97 -20.28 3.65
N CYS A 805 -23.41 -21.45 3.16
CA CYS A 805 -24.26 -22.35 3.95
C CYS A 805 -23.53 -22.81 5.22
N LEU A 806 -22.24 -23.11 5.13
CA LEU A 806 -21.43 -23.51 6.27
C LEU A 806 -21.32 -22.39 7.30
N GLN A 807 -21.06 -21.14 6.89
CA GLN A 807 -21.02 -20.01 7.82
C GLN A 807 -22.36 -19.78 8.52
N GLN A 808 -23.47 -19.86 7.79
CA GLN A 808 -24.82 -19.74 8.35
C GLN A 808 -25.09 -20.87 9.37
N MET A 809 -24.66 -22.10 9.09
CA MET A 809 -24.85 -23.22 10.01
C MET A 809 -23.92 -23.13 11.23
N LEU A 810 -22.68 -22.63 11.05
CA LEU A 810 -21.77 -22.36 12.16
C LEU A 810 -22.30 -21.25 13.07
N SER A 811 -22.85 -20.17 12.52
CA SER A 811 -23.38 -19.03 13.29
C SER A 811 -24.49 -19.41 14.27
N MET A 812 -25.19 -20.51 14.01
CA MET A 812 -26.22 -21.05 14.92
C MET A 812 -25.65 -21.62 16.23
N THR A 813 -24.37 -21.98 16.25
CA THR A 813 -23.73 -22.65 17.42
C THR A 813 -22.45 -21.94 17.88
N HIS A 814 -21.86 -21.13 17.00
CA HIS A 814 -20.59 -20.45 17.21
C HIS A 814 -20.65 -19.01 16.68
N HIS A 815 -19.82 -18.15 17.24
CA HIS A 815 -19.60 -16.77 16.86
C HIS A 815 -18.25 -16.64 16.16
N LEU A 816 -18.22 -15.94 15.02
CA LEU A 816 -16.99 -15.66 14.30
C LEU A 816 -16.15 -14.65 15.09
N GLU A 817 -15.05 -15.10 15.73
CA GLU A 817 -14.14 -14.21 16.47
C GLU A 817 -13.24 -13.42 15.51
N PHE A 818 -12.73 -14.10 14.48
CA PHE A 818 -12.08 -13.46 13.35
C PHE A 818 -12.23 -14.35 12.11
N GLY A 819 -12.25 -13.74 10.94
CA GLY A 819 -12.34 -14.48 9.70
C GLY A 819 -12.06 -13.63 8.49
N ILE A 820 -11.24 -14.14 7.58
CA ILE A 820 -11.16 -13.63 6.22
C ILE A 820 -11.52 -14.79 5.29
N PRO A 821 -12.56 -14.65 4.45
CA PRO A 821 -12.92 -15.67 3.48
C PRO A 821 -11.73 -16.05 2.61
N TRP A 822 -11.58 -17.35 2.36
CA TRP A 822 -10.49 -17.90 1.57
C TRP A 822 -9.09 -17.79 2.21
N ALA A 823 -9.05 -17.51 3.52
CA ALA A 823 -7.86 -17.48 4.33
C ALA A 823 -8.12 -18.28 5.61
N TRP A 824 -8.12 -17.62 6.78
CA TRP A 824 -8.34 -18.27 8.08
C TRP A 824 -9.60 -17.74 8.76
N GLU A 825 -10.32 -18.65 9.39
CA GLU A 825 -11.47 -18.35 10.24
C GLU A 825 -11.36 -19.02 11.59
N ARG A 826 -11.84 -18.33 12.61
CA ARG A 826 -11.99 -18.86 13.96
C ARG A 826 -13.39 -18.57 14.49
N TRP A 827 -14.03 -19.63 14.91
CA TRP A 827 -15.38 -19.65 15.43
C TRP A 827 -15.35 -20.14 16.89
N LEU A 828 -15.88 -19.34 17.80
CA LEU A 828 -16.01 -19.65 19.23
C LEU A 828 -17.42 -20.12 19.52
N ARG A 829 -17.61 -21.20 20.27
CA ARG A 829 -18.95 -21.60 20.70
C ARG A 829 -19.63 -20.47 21.47
N ASN A 830 -20.92 -20.23 21.23
CA ASN A 830 -21.62 -19.02 21.69
C ASN A 830 -21.54 -18.80 23.23
N ASP A 831 -21.54 -19.88 24.02
CA ASP A 831 -21.41 -19.86 25.48
C ASP A 831 -20.05 -19.33 25.99
N LEU A 832 -19.05 -19.22 25.11
CA LEU A 832 -17.72 -18.68 25.42
C LEU A 832 -17.60 -17.18 25.20
N VAL A 833 -18.52 -16.57 24.45
CA VAL A 833 -18.52 -15.14 24.12
C VAL A 833 -19.24 -14.34 25.19
N GLU A 834 -20.35 -14.85 25.73
CA GLU A 834 -21.20 -14.19 26.74
C GLU A 834 -20.55 -14.06 28.13
N LYS A 835 -19.31 -14.56 28.32
CA LYS A 835 -18.55 -14.47 29.58
C LYS A 835 -17.42 -13.44 29.56
N LYS A 836 -17.30 -12.61 28.51
CA LYS A 836 -16.50 -11.37 28.50
C LYS A 836 -17.34 -10.22 29.03
#